data_AF-A0A951H4L3-F1
#
_entry.id   AF-A0A951H4L3-F1
#
_cell.length_a   1.000
_cell.length_b   1.000
_cell.length_c   1.000
_cell.angle_alpha   90.00
_cell.angle_beta   90.00
_cell.angle_gamma   90.00
#
_symmetry.space_group_name_H-M   'P 1'
#
loop_
_entity.id
_entity.type
_entity.pdbx_description
1 polymer ?
#
loop_
_entity_poly.entity_id
_entity_poly.type
_entity_poly.pdbx_seq_one_letter_code
_entity_poly.pdbx_strand_id
1 'polypeptide(L)'
;MTNHNNVTGWMKLLGFAWCWLAIAVMQLNAQGAEQFSPPKNLGDPAKLGLGVQRTMTLLATSTPQHHNTVRILFYGQSITEQAWWHQVADDLKRRFPNANLIIENRALGGFSSQLLVKTAETDLYSFYPDLMIFHVYGSHTDYEDIIRRARERTTTEVLIQTDHVTKDEDLNEETDPAKLHPDGKIWNSFMNYLWLPTVAQKYGAGILDQRNLWKQYLRDYNVHASQLLQDGVHPNAYGSYLIAQFTNAYLVKRNDAAIDPVNCDTVHTLAVGKDVKWQDGKLSLPFDGNRADIIAKEGAAAPATIRIDGQQPSGIPELYGFARALATPGGKWPVILKMSWEKPLQLEDWTMHVTKDPATEKLFTFTVSGSKTGPDGAGRSDQRFVSNSGRIVIDPADWDVEYALALPGIKPVPAQFDVHWKVVPYFVDQFVAPANQDKTIDNIVTIAQGLPIGHHTLEISGTPNTPIAAIRIYKPPVQTGRDAPRSASAAATVGATATADIVAAATSNNPAKNVTAIRILPLGDSITQGGRADRPTELTYRYPLYYKLKDAGYNVDFIGSMNKGLAGDFVWPARNGVPFDLDHEGHYGWKTAQARDHLREWMQTYPAPPDIVLIHLGTNDQGEKDFGQAIIQPLKDMIGMLREKNPHVVVLVGHLNFNGGAALQIRPLVEQMAKDLSTVQSPVVTVHHYQGWHEKPDEAGSDTFDWAHPNPQGQQKMAEKWFAAMQPYLDRLKAERAAR
;
A
#
# COMPACT_ATOMS: atom_id res chain seq x y z
N MET A 1 14.37 -9.52 -70.37
CA MET A 1 13.30 -8.57 -70.72
C MET A 1 12.01 -9.08 -70.11
N THR A 2 11.25 -8.18 -69.49
CA THR A 2 10.05 -8.39 -68.67
C THR A 2 8.95 -9.25 -69.32
N ASN A 3 8.33 -10.20 -68.59
CA ASN A 3 7.01 -10.04 -67.97
C ASN A 3 6.40 -11.32 -67.36
N HIS A 4 5.66 -11.09 -66.26
CA HIS A 4 4.55 -11.82 -65.61
C HIS A 4 4.11 -13.21 -66.10
N ASN A 5 4.05 -14.17 -65.15
CA ASN A 5 2.80 -14.75 -64.60
C ASN A 5 3.10 -16.07 -63.87
N ASN A 6 2.77 -16.16 -62.57
CA ASN A 6 2.20 -17.35 -61.91
C ASN A 6 2.31 -17.25 -60.38
N VAL A 7 1.37 -16.55 -59.73
CA VAL A 7 1.00 -16.82 -58.33
C VAL A 7 -0.49 -16.53 -58.14
N THR A 8 -1.37 -17.35 -58.71
CA THR A 8 -2.84 -17.28 -58.48
C THR A 8 -3.47 -18.65 -58.19
N GLY A 9 -2.71 -19.60 -57.64
CA GLY A 9 -3.21 -20.92 -57.23
C GLY A 9 -3.43 -21.11 -55.73
N TRP A 10 -2.77 -20.34 -54.86
CA TRP A 10 -2.67 -20.67 -53.43
C TRP A 10 -3.49 -19.79 -52.48
N MET A 11 -4.10 -18.69 -52.95
CA MET A 11 -4.91 -17.80 -52.10
C MET A 11 -6.42 -18.09 -52.10
N LYS A 12 -6.93 -19.02 -52.93
CA LYS A 12 -8.37 -19.34 -52.98
C LYS A 12 -8.81 -20.52 -52.10
N LEU A 13 -7.88 -21.32 -51.57
CA LEU A 13 -8.19 -22.42 -50.64
C LEU A 13 -8.13 -21.98 -49.15
N LEU A 14 -7.39 -20.91 -48.83
CA LEU A 14 -7.32 -20.37 -47.47
C LEU A 14 -8.51 -19.46 -47.10
N GLY A 15 -9.13 -18.80 -48.10
CA GLY A 15 -10.28 -17.91 -47.88
C GLY A 15 -11.61 -18.62 -47.59
N PHE A 16 -11.79 -19.86 -48.08
CA PHE A 16 -13.02 -20.63 -47.82
C PHE A 16 -13.00 -21.38 -46.48
N ALA A 17 -11.82 -21.77 -45.98
CA ALA A 17 -11.68 -22.40 -44.66
C ALA A 17 -11.92 -21.41 -43.50
N TRP A 18 -11.57 -20.13 -43.67
CA TRP A 18 -11.75 -19.11 -42.64
C TRP A 18 -13.21 -18.63 -42.50
N CYS A 19 -14.01 -18.64 -43.57
CA CYS A 19 -15.43 -18.30 -43.47
C CYS A 19 -16.25 -19.42 -42.81
N TRP A 20 -15.89 -20.69 -42.98
CA TRP A 20 -16.55 -21.79 -42.28
C TRP A 20 -16.08 -21.92 -40.83
N LEU A 21 -14.83 -21.57 -40.49
CA LEU A 21 -14.39 -21.49 -39.10
C LEU A 21 -15.03 -20.30 -38.36
N ALA A 22 -15.18 -19.14 -39.01
CA ALA A 22 -15.83 -17.97 -38.41
C ALA A 22 -17.35 -18.16 -38.26
N ILE A 23 -18.02 -18.81 -39.22
CA ILE A 23 -19.45 -19.15 -39.09
C ILE A 23 -19.65 -20.31 -38.12
N ALA A 24 -18.74 -21.29 -38.04
CA ALA A 24 -18.79 -22.33 -37.00
C ALA A 24 -18.54 -21.74 -35.60
N VAL A 25 -17.62 -20.79 -35.43
CA VAL A 25 -17.38 -20.10 -34.15
C VAL A 25 -18.53 -19.15 -33.80
N MET A 26 -19.18 -18.51 -34.78
CA MET A 26 -20.38 -17.69 -34.53
C MET A 26 -21.66 -18.52 -34.32
N GLN A 27 -21.76 -19.72 -34.92
CA GLN A 27 -22.87 -20.65 -34.67
C GLN A 27 -22.67 -21.48 -33.39
N LEU A 28 -21.42 -21.72 -32.95
CA LEU A 28 -21.10 -22.28 -31.64
C LEU A 28 -21.38 -21.29 -30.50
N ASN A 29 -21.26 -19.98 -30.74
CA ASN A 29 -21.57 -18.96 -29.74
C ASN A 29 -23.07 -18.63 -29.60
N ALA A 30 -23.93 -19.16 -30.48
CA ALA A 30 -25.38 -18.99 -30.40
C ALA A 30 -26.13 -20.24 -29.90
N GLN A 31 -25.42 -21.33 -29.57
CA GLN A 31 -26.00 -22.57 -29.05
C GLN A 31 -25.63 -22.88 -27.58
N GLY A 32 -25.02 -21.94 -26.84
CA GLY A 32 -24.47 -22.20 -25.50
C GLY A 32 -25.17 -21.53 -24.31
N ALA A 33 -26.43 -21.09 -24.43
CA ALA A 33 -27.12 -20.39 -23.33
C ALA A 33 -27.57 -21.30 -22.16
N GLU A 34 -27.34 -22.61 -22.22
CA GLU A 34 -27.64 -23.56 -21.14
C GLU A 34 -26.46 -24.50 -20.86
N GLN A 35 -25.35 -24.01 -20.28
CA GLN A 35 -24.28 -24.91 -19.84
C GLN A 35 -24.15 -25.03 -18.31
N PHE A 36 -24.52 -23.99 -17.54
CA PHE A 36 -24.38 -23.97 -16.08
C PHE A 36 -25.65 -23.44 -15.41
N SER A 37 -26.05 -24.05 -14.29
CA SER A 37 -27.25 -23.61 -13.55
C SER A 37 -27.01 -22.24 -12.91
N PRO A 38 -27.92 -21.26 -13.03
CA PRO A 38 -27.76 -19.97 -12.37
C PRO A 38 -27.84 -20.11 -10.84
N PRO A 39 -27.13 -19.26 -10.06
CA PRO A 39 -27.29 -19.26 -8.61
C PRO A 39 -28.73 -18.96 -8.19
N LYS A 40 -29.26 -19.74 -7.23
CA LYS A 40 -30.59 -19.50 -6.64
C LYS A 40 -30.59 -18.30 -5.68
N ASN A 41 -29.42 -17.97 -5.15
CA ASN A 41 -29.18 -16.86 -4.23
C ASN A 41 -27.99 -16.03 -4.76
N LEU A 42 -28.15 -14.72 -4.78
CA LEU A 42 -27.13 -13.76 -5.21
C LEU A 42 -26.63 -12.87 -4.07
N GLY A 43 -27.08 -13.12 -2.84
CA GLY A 43 -26.71 -12.36 -1.65
C GLY A 43 -27.88 -11.61 -1.05
N ASP A 44 -27.62 -10.99 0.09
CA ASP A 44 -28.57 -10.12 0.77
C ASP A 44 -28.88 -8.88 -0.09
N PRO A 45 -30.13 -8.68 -0.57
CA PRO A 45 -30.50 -7.52 -1.38
C PRO A 45 -30.18 -6.18 -0.70
N ALA A 46 -30.16 -6.13 0.64
CA ALA A 46 -29.81 -4.93 1.38
C ALA A 46 -28.32 -4.56 1.22
N LYS A 47 -27.45 -5.52 0.90
CA LYS A 47 -25.99 -5.33 0.74
C LYS A 47 -25.55 -5.13 -0.71
N LEU A 48 -26.34 -5.55 -1.69
CA LEU A 48 -25.99 -5.42 -3.10
C LEU A 48 -25.76 -3.94 -3.48
N GLY A 49 -24.66 -3.67 -4.18
CA GLY A 49 -24.27 -2.33 -4.60
C GLY A 49 -23.63 -1.44 -3.53
N LEU A 50 -23.57 -1.82 -2.26
CA LEU A 50 -22.94 -0.97 -1.24
C LEU A 50 -21.46 -0.71 -1.59
N GLY A 51 -21.01 0.53 -1.39
CA GLY A 51 -19.62 0.95 -1.61
C GLY A 51 -19.20 1.24 -3.06
N VAL A 52 -20.12 1.12 -4.04
CA VAL A 52 -19.84 1.34 -5.48
C VAL A 52 -20.81 2.32 -6.15
N GLN A 53 -21.50 3.17 -5.36
CA GLN A 53 -22.66 3.93 -5.85
C GLN A 53 -22.32 5.14 -6.71
N ARG A 54 -21.13 5.75 -6.56
CA ARG A 54 -20.70 6.82 -7.48
C ARG A 54 -20.57 6.25 -8.91
N THR A 55 -19.84 5.14 -9.03
CA THR A 55 -19.59 4.45 -10.31
C THR A 55 -20.90 3.95 -10.90
N MET A 56 -21.73 3.25 -10.10
CA MET A 56 -23.00 2.73 -10.60
C MET A 56 -23.97 3.85 -10.97
N THR A 57 -23.87 5.02 -10.36
CA THR A 57 -24.66 6.19 -10.78
C THR A 57 -24.19 6.74 -12.12
N LEU A 58 -22.88 6.89 -12.37
CA LEU A 58 -22.36 7.29 -13.69
C LEU A 58 -22.89 6.37 -14.80
N LEU A 59 -22.83 5.05 -14.56
CA LEU A 59 -23.34 4.05 -15.50
C LEU A 59 -24.84 4.23 -15.77
N ALA A 60 -25.64 4.30 -14.70
CA ALA A 60 -27.09 4.34 -14.80
C ALA A 60 -27.65 5.67 -15.29
N THR A 61 -26.91 6.78 -15.15
CA THR A 61 -27.33 8.11 -15.64
C THR A 61 -26.76 8.45 -17.02
N SER A 62 -26.04 7.51 -17.65
CA SER A 62 -25.60 7.66 -19.04
C SER A 62 -26.79 7.60 -20.00
N THR A 63 -26.85 8.54 -20.93
CA THR A 63 -27.94 8.69 -21.91
C THR A 63 -27.37 8.70 -23.33
N PRO A 64 -28.16 8.48 -24.39
CA PRO A 64 -27.65 8.55 -25.77
C PRO A 64 -27.09 9.94 -26.16
N GLN A 65 -27.40 10.99 -25.39
CA GLN A 65 -26.90 12.34 -25.60
C GLN A 65 -25.69 12.65 -24.72
N HIS A 66 -25.50 11.92 -23.63
CA HIS A 66 -24.40 12.10 -22.70
C HIS A 66 -23.93 10.77 -22.12
N HIS A 67 -22.84 10.25 -22.68
CA HIS A 67 -22.17 9.02 -22.34
C HIS A 67 -21.16 9.31 -21.21
N ASN A 68 -21.54 9.06 -19.95
CA ASN A 68 -20.57 9.22 -18.86
C ASN A 68 -19.40 8.26 -19.10
N THR A 69 -18.17 8.76 -18.98
CA THR A 69 -16.97 7.92 -19.07
C THR A 69 -16.74 7.26 -17.72
N VAL A 70 -16.58 5.94 -17.71
CA VAL A 70 -16.36 5.15 -16.49
C VAL A 70 -15.16 4.22 -16.69
N ARG A 71 -14.17 4.36 -15.81
CA ARG A 71 -12.92 3.56 -15.82
C ARG A 71 -13.03 2.43 -14.81
N ILE A 72 -12.98 1.19 -15.27
CA ILE A 72 -13.07 0.00 -14.41
C ILE A 72 -11.79 -0.81 -14.54
N LEU A 73 -11.18 -1.12 -13.41
CA LEU A 73 -9.97 -1.94 -13.33
C LEU A 73 -10.26 -3.25 -12.62
N PHE A 74 -9.98 -4.36 -13.30
CA PHE A 74 -9.81 -5.66 -12.66
C PHE A 74 -8.35 -5.78 -12.21
N TYR A 75 -8.13 -5.92 -10.90
CA TYR A 75 -6.79 -6.01 -10.32
C TYR A 75 -6.70 -7.18 -9.33
N GLY A 76 -5.57 -7.87 -9.33
CA GLY A 76 -5.43 -9.12 -8.60
C GLY A 76 -4.40 -10.05 -9.22
N GLN A 77 -4.56 -11.35 -8.97
CA GLN A 77 -3.64 -12.38 -9.43
C GLN A 77 -4.28 -13.32 -10.47
N SER A 78 -3.78 -14.56 -10.58
CA SER A 78 -4.17 -15.54 -11.62
C SER A 78 -5.67 -15.77 -11.73
N ILE A 79 -6.41 -15.80 -10.61
CA ILE A 79 -7.88 -15.93 -10.64
C ILE A 79 -8.51 -14.76 -11.36
N THR A 80 -8.07 -13.53 -11.09
CA THR A 80 -8.58 -12.31 -11.72
C THR A 80 -8.22 -12.23 -13.20
N GLU A 81 -7.15 -12.89 -13.65
CA GLU A 81 -6.78 -12.97 -15.08
C GLU A 81 -7.75 -13.83 -15.91
N GLN A 82 -8.48 -14.74 -15.28
CA GLN A 82 -9.33 -15.70 -15.98
C GLN A 82 -10.56 -15.07 -16.62
N ALA A 83 -11.19 -15.79 -17.55
CA ALA A 83 -12.21 -15.25 -18.45
C ALA A 83 -13.49 -14.67 -17.80
N TRP A 84 -13.70 -14.80 -16.49
CA TRP A 84 -14.89 -14.27 -15.82
C TRP A 84 -15.01 -12.74 -15.93
N TRP A 85 -13.90 -12.01 -15.97
CA TRP A 85 -13.95 -10.54 -16.08
C TRP A 85 -14.53 -10.08 -17.43
N HIS A 86 -14.34 -10.87 -18.51
CA HIS A 86 -14.96 -10.59 -19.81
C HIS A 86 -16.49 -10.68 -19.71
N GLN A 87 -17.01 -11.69 -19.01
CA GLN A 87 -18.46 -11.84 -18.80
C GLN A 87 -19.04 -10.66 -18.02
N VAL A 88 -18.31 -10.16 -17.01
CA VAL A 88 -18.70 -8.95 -16.26
C VAL A 88 -18.65 -7.71 -17.15
N ALA A 89 -17.58 -7.54 -17.93
CA ALA A 89 -17.44 -6.42 -18.86
C ALA A 89 -18.54 -6.40 -19.93
N ASP A 90 -18.88 -7.55 -20.49
CA ASP A 90 -19.94 -7.68 -21.50
C ASP A 90 -21.33 -7.46 -20.89
N ASP A 91 -21.57 -7.93 -19.67
CA ASP A 91 -22.79 -7.62 -18.92
C ASP A 91 -22.95 -6.12 -18.66
N LEU A 92 -21.89 -5.44 -18.24
CA LEU A 92 -21.90 -3.98 -18.03
C LEU A 92 -22.19 -3.23 -19.33
N LYS A 93 -21.53 -3.57 -20.43
CA LYS A 93 -21.80 -2.97 -21.76
C LYS A 93 -23.23 -3.20 -22.20
N ARG A 94 -23.78 -4.39 -21.94
CA ARG A 94 -25.16 -4.75 -22.29
C ARG A 94 -26.19 -3.98 -21.44
N ARG A 95 -25.97 -3.85 -20.12
CA ARG A 95 -26.89 -3.15 -19.21
C ARG A 95 -26.79 -1.63 -19.31
N PHE A 96 -25.62 -1.11 -19.65
CA PHE A 96 -25.32 0.33 -19.72
C PHE A 96 -24.76 0.71 -21.10
N PRO A 97 -25.52 0.51 -22.20
CA PRO A 97 -25.02 0.68 -23.56
C PRO A 97 -24.66 2.13 -23.91
N ASN A 98 -25.17 3.09 -23.14
CA ASN A 98 -24.89 4.51 -23.32
C ASN A 98 -23.67 4.99 -22.52
N ALA A 99 -23.08 4.17 -21.65
CA ALA A 99 -21.88 4.56 -20.92
C ALA A 99 -20.64 4.40 -21.81
N ASN A 100 -19.69 5.33 -21.72
CA ASN A 100 -18.39 5.19 -22.35
C ASN A 100 -17.46 4.40 -21.41
N LEU A 101 -17.44 3.07 -21.57
CA LEU A 101 -16.71 2.16 -20.69
C LEU A 101 -15.25 1.98 -21.10
N ILE A 102 -14.32 2.30 -20.19
CA ILE A 102 -12.90 1.96 -20.30
C ILE A 102 -12.60 0.87 -19.28
N ILE A 103 -12.45 -0.37 -19.75
CA ILE A 103 -12.29 -1.54 -18.87
C ILE A 103 -10.94 -2.19 -19.16
N GLU A 104 -10.11 -2.31 -18.13
CA GLU A 104 -8.82 -2.98 -18.21
C GLU A 104 -8.70 -4.09 -17.16
N ASN A 105 -7.99 -5.15 -17.52
CA ASN A 105 -7.53 -6.17 -16.56
C ASN A 105 -6.01 -6.11 -16.48
N ARG A 106 -5.50 -5.63 -15.35
CA ARG A 106 -4.05 -5.54 -15.07
C ARG A 106 -3.58 -6.57 -14.06
N ALA A 107 -4.37 -7.61 -13.80
CA ALA A 107 -3.99 -8.70 -12.92
C ALA A 107 -2.70 -9.41 -13.40
N LEU A 108 -1.96 -9.92 -12.42
CA LEU A 108 -0.65 -10.56 -12.59
C LEU A 108 -0.66 -11.93 -11.92
N GLY A 109 -0.67 -13.00 -12.73
CA GLY A 109 -0.62 -14.38 -12.27
C GLY A 109 0.55 -14.62 -11.32
N GLY A 110 0.31 -15.37 -10.24
CA GLY A 110 1.26 -15.69 -9.18
C GLY A 110 1.77 -14.52 -8.34
N PHE A 111 1.25 -13.31 -8.52
CA PHE A 111 1.61 -12.18 -7.67
C PHE A 111 0.67 -12.09 -6.46
N SER A 112 1.19 -12.44 -5.29
CA SER A 112 0.48 -12.24 -4.03
C SER A 112 0.42 -10.74 -3.66
N SER A 113 -0.36 -10.38 -2.63
CA SER A 113 -0.51 -8.98 -2.19
C SER A 113 0.82 -8.25 -1.95
N GLN A 114 1.86 -8.93 -1.44
CA GLN A 114 3.19 -8.39 -1.19
C GLN A 114 3.95 -7.99 -2.47
N LEU A 115 3.58 -8.56 -3.61
CA LEU A 115 4.12 -8.20 -4.93
C LEU A 115 3.21 -7.19 -5.63
N LEU A 116 1.88 -7.34 -5.53
CA LEU A 116 0.93 -6.39 -6.11
C LEU A 116 1.02 -5.00 -5.48
N VAL A 117 1.32 -4.89 -4.18
CA VAL A 117 1.50 -3.59 -3.52
C VAL A 117 2.63 -2.76 -4.15
N LYS A 118 3.63 -3.44 -4.76
CA LYS A 118 4.73 -2.81 -5.48
C LYS A 118 4.32 -2.42 -6.90
N THR A 119 3.72 -3.35 -7.65
CA THR A 119 3.31 -3.10 -9.05
C THR A 119 2.12 -2.15 -9.19
N ALA A 120 1.35 -1.93 -8.12
CA ALA A 120 0.29 -0.93 -8.07
C ALA A 120 0.79 0.48 -8.44
N GLU A 121 2.08 0.79 -8.20
CA GLU A 121 2.72 2.05 -8.62
C GLU A 121 2.60 2.31 -10.12
N THR A 122 2.78 1.27 -10.93
CA THR A 122 2.72 1.36 -12.40
C THR A 122 1.33 1.02 -12.95
N ASP A 123 0.54 0.23 -12.21
CA ASP A 123 -0.67 -0.41 -12.72
C ASP A 123 -1.96 0.27 -12.30
N LEU A 124 -2.06 0.66 -11.03
CA LEU A 124 -3.31 1.08 -10.41
C LEU A 124 -3.42 2.60 -10.37
N TYR A 125 -2.45 3.27 -9.73
CA TYR A 125 -2.55 4.70 -9.48
C TYR A 125 -2.41 5.52 -10.78
N SER A 126 -1.63 5.02 -11.74
CA SER A 126 -1.52 5.60 -13.09
C SER A 126 -2.85 5.53 -13.86
N PHE A 127 -3.61 4.45 -13.66
CA PHE A 127 -4.89 4.24 -14.32
C PHE A 127 -6.03 5.05 -13.70
N TYR A 128 -5.94 5.38 -12.41
CA TYR A 128 -6.93 6.18 -11.67
C TYR A 128 -8.38 5.73 -11.98
N PRO A 129 -8.75 4.48 -11.64
CA PRO A 129 -10.09 3.96 -11.93
C PRO A 129 -11.20 4.68 -11.15
N ASP A 130 -12.41 4.66 -11.70
CA ASP A 130 -13.62 4.96 -10.92
C ASP A 130 -13.98 3.77 -10.02
N LEU A 131 -13.76 2.54 -10.52
CA LEU A 131 -13.99 1.31 -9.80
C LEU A 131 -12.82 0.32 -9.96
N MET A 132 -12.31 -0.17 -8.84
CA MET A 132 -11.40 -1.30 -8.78
C MET A 132 -12.15 -2.53 -8.28
N ILE A 133 -12.22 -3.58 -9.10
CA ILE A 133 -12.71 -4.90 -8.69
C ILE A 133 -11.50 -5.74 -8.32
N PHE A 134 -11.41 -6.15 -7.04
CA PHE A 134 -10.16 -6.58 -6.43
C PHE A 134 -10.27 -7.93 -5.72
N HIS A 135 -9.31 -8.81 -6.02
CA HIS A 135 -9.10 -10.08 -5.33
C HIS A 135 -7.65 -10.53 -5.41
N VAL A 136 -7.04 -10.87 -4.26
CA VAL A 136 -5.69 -11.43 -4.20
C VAL A 136 -5.47 -12.25 -2.93
N TYR A 137 -4.69 -13.32 -3.01
CA TYR A 137 -4.15 -14.02 -1.83
C TYR A 137 -2.83 -13.39 -1.37
N GLY A 138 -2.45 -13.63 -0.13
CA GLY A 138 -1.13 -13.23 0.39
C GLY A 138 -1.23 -12.60 1.77
N SER A 139 -0.27 -11.75 2.09
CA SER A 139 -0.24 -10.99 3.34
C SER A 139 -1.44 -10.08 3.45
N HIS A 140 -2.14 -10.20 4.58
CA HIS A 140 -3.22 -9.31 4.96
C HIS A 140 -2.72 -7.85 5.09
N THR A 141 -1.52 -7.60 5.65
CA THR A 141 -1.01 -6.22 5.79
C THR A 141 -0.76 -5.55 4.44
N ASP A 142 -0.18 -6.26 3.48
CA ASP A 142 0.11 -5.73 2.16
C ASP A 142 -1.18 -5.58 1.32
N TYR A 143 -2.16 -6.45 1.55
CA TYR A 143 -3.50 -6.31 0.97
C TYR A 143 -4.13 -5.00 1.43
N GLU A 144 -4.14 -4.72 2.74
CA GLU A 144 -4.69 -3.46 3.26
C GLU A 144 -3.91 -2.25 2.75
N ASP A 145 -2.59 -2.35 2.59
CA ASP A 145 -1.80 -1.27 1.96
C ASP A 145 -2.26 -0.97 0.53
N ILE A 146 -2.64 -1.97 -0.27
CA ILE A 146 -3.22 -1.73 -1.61
C ILE A 146 -4.54 -0.97 -1.49
N ILE A 147 -5.45 -1.43 -0.62
CA ILE A 147 -6.77 -0.78 -0.44
C ILE A 147 -6.62 0.66 0.07
N ARG A 148 -5.82 0.84 1.12
CA ARG A 148 -5.54 2.13 1.73
C ARG A 148 -4.94 3.09 0.72
N ARG A 149 -3.87 2.71 0.02
CA ARG A 149 -3.19 3.57 -0.95
C ARG A 149 -4.07 3.87 -2.17
N ALA A 150 -4.92 2.93 -2.61
CA ALA A 150 -5.92 3.19 -3.65
C ALA A 150 -6.87 4.33 -3.23
N ARG A 151 -7.32 4.32 -1.96
CA ARG A 151 -8.25 5.33 -1.40
C ARG A 151 -7.58 6.62 -0.95
N GLU A 152 -6.27 6.61 -0.69
CA GLU A 152 -5.46 7.82 -0.44
C GLU A 152 -5.04 8.50 -1.74
N ARG A 153 -4.75 7.74 -2.81
CA ARG A 153 -4.15 8.28 -4.04
C ARG A 153 -5.13 8.43 -5.19
N THR A 154 -6.35 7.93 -5.07
CA THR A 154 -7.38 8.04 -6.11
C THR A 154 -8.76 8.21 -5.50
N THR A 155 -9.74 8.54 -6.33
CA THR A 155 -11.16 8.54 -5.95
C THR A 155 -11.84 7.18 -6.20
N THR A 156 -11.07 6.12 -6.48
CA THR A 156 -11.63 4.81 -6.85
C THR A 156 -12.54 4.27 -5.77
N GLU A 157 -13.74 3.84 -6.13
CA GLU A 157 -14.50 2.89 -5.34
C GLU A 157 -13.85 1.51 -5.48
N VAL A 158 -13.99 0.66 -4.46
CA VAL A 158 -13.39 -0.68 -4.47
C VAL A 158 -14.47 -1.71 -4.18
N LEU A 159 -14.55 -2.74 -5.02
CA LEU A 159 -15.32 -3.95 -4.76
C LEU A 159 -14.34 -5.07 -4.41
N ILE A 160 -14.24 -5.38 -3.12
CA ILE A 160 -13.44 -6.50 -2.61
C ILE A 160 -14.24 -7.79 -2.79
N GLN A 161 -13.58 -8.84 -3.29
CA GLN A 161 -14.14 -10.19 -3.33
C GLN A 161 -13.54 -11.02 -2.20
N THR A 162 -14.38 -11.70 -1.42
CA THR A 162 -13.93 -12.80 -0.56
C THR A 162 -13.47 -13.98 -1.43
N ASP A 163 -12.61 -14.83 -0.88
CA ASP A 163 -12.06 -15.99 -1.55
C ASP A 163 -13.17 -17.00 -1.95
N HIS A 164 -13.05 -17.61 -3.13
CA HIS A 164 -13.90 -18.75 -3.47
C HIS A 164 -13.50 -20.01 -2.67
N VAL A 165 -14.38 -21.01 -2.70
CA VAL A 165 -14.16 -22.30 -2.04
C VAL A 165 -13.23 -23.17 -2.90
N THR A 166 -12.17 -23.72 -2.30
CA THR A 166 -11.19 -24.57 -3.01
C THR A 166 -11.38 -26.07 -2.74
N LYS A 167 -12.04 -26.42 -1.64
CA LYS A 167 -12.24 -27.81 -1.19
C LYS A 167 -13.55 -27.95 -0.41
N ASP A 168 -14.12 -29.14 -0.37
CA ASP A 168 -15.44 -29.37 0.25
C ASP A 168 -15.41 -29.21 1.78
N GLU A 169 -14.24 -29.43 2.42
CA GLU A 169 -14.10 -29.25 3.87
C GLU A 169 -14.37 -27.80 4.31
N ASP A 170 -14.13 -26.83 3.42
CA ASP A 170 -14.39 -25.41 3.69
C ASP A 170 -15.89 -25.12 3.91
N LEU A 171 -16.78 -26.01 3.46
CA LEU A 171 -18.22 -25.89 3.73
C LEU A 171 -18.55 -25.86 5.24
N ASN A 172 -17.65 -26.39 6.08
CA ASN A 172 -17.82 -26.54 7.52
C ASN A 172 -16.75 -25.77 8.34
N GLU A 173 -16.05 -24.82 7.72
CA GLU A 173 -15.03 -24.03 8.44
C GLU A 173 -15.62 -23.14 9.54
N GLU A 174 -14.78 -22.71 10.49
CA GLU A 174 -15.18 -21.76 11.53
C GLU A 174 -15.51 -20.40 10.89
N THR A 175 -16.64 -19.81 11.26
CA THR A 175 -17.12 -18.54 10.68
C THR A 175 -17.41 -17.49 11.73
N ASP A 176 -17.34 -17.84 13.03
CA ASP A 176 -17.52 -16.92 14.14
C ASP A 176 -16.31 -15.98 14.25
N PRO A 177 -16.46 -14.68 13.95
CA PRO A 177 -15.36 -13.73 13.98
C PRO A 177 -14.65 -13.65 15.34
N ALA A 178 -15.33 -13.99 16.44
CA ALA A 178 -14.75 -13.96 17.79
C ALA A 178 -13.69 -15.06 18.02
N LYS A 179 -13.66 -16.09 17.18
CA LYS A 179 -12.70 -17.20 17.27
C LYS A 179 -11.57 -17.09 16.24
N LEU A 180 -11.69 -16.13 15.32
CA LEU A 180 -10.77 -15.99 14.20
C LEU A 180 -9.61 -15.08 14.55
N HIS A 181 -8.41 -15.50 14.17
CA HIS A 181 -7.16 -14.79 14.36
C HIS A 181 -6.18 -15.22 13.26
N PRO A 182 -5.12 -14.45 12.96
CA PRO A 182 -4.17 -14.79 11.90
C PRO A 182 -3.35 -16.04 12.28
N ASP A 183 -3.86 -17.20 11.89
CA ASP A 183 -3.27 -18.52 12.11
C ASP A 183 -3.36 -19.34 10.81
N GLY A 184 -2.32 -20.13 10.51
CA GLY A 184 -2.22 -20.87 9.26
C GLY A 184 -3.31 -21.94 9.05
N LYS A 185 -3.92 -22.47 10.11
CA LYS A 185 -4.96 -23.51 10.03
C LYS A 185 -6.34 -22.93 9.75
N ILE A 186 -6.59 -21.71 10.19
CA ILE A 186 -7.87 -20.99 10.00
C ILE A 186 -7.70 -19.76 9.10
N TRP A 187 -6.63 -19.69 8.31
CA TRP A 187 -6.27 -18.53 7.51
C TRP A 187 -7.38 -18.07 6.58
N ASN A 188 -7.97 -18.99 5.81
CA ASN A 188 -9.08 -18.68 4.92
C ASN A 188 -10.29 -18.13 5.71
N SER A 189 -10.59 -18.73 6.85
CA SER A 189 -11.68 -18.28 7.69
C SER A 189 -11.43 -16.87 8.24
N PHE A 190 -10.23 -16.63 8.78
CA PHE A 190 -9.77 -15.33 9.26
C PHE A 190 -9.89 -14.25 8.18
N MET A 191 -9.37 -14.50 6.98
CA MET A 191 -9.44 -13.54 5.87
C MET A 191 -10.89 -13.22 5.51
N ASN A 192 -11.74 -14.24 5.34
CA ASN A 192 -13.06 -14.05 4.74
C ASN A 192 -14.16 -13.61 5.71
N TYR A 193 -14.10 -14.02 6.97
CA TYR A 193 -15.16 -13.78 7.95
C TYR A 193 -14.84 -12.71 8.98
N LEU A 194 -13.57 -12.34 9.14
CA LEU A 194 -13.15 -11.27 10.05
C LEU A 194 -12.44 -10.14 9.32
N TRP A 195 -11.36 -10.44 8.62
CA TRP A 195 -10.42 -9.42 8.17
C TRP A 195 -10.91 -8.62 6.95
N LEU A 196 -11.28 -9.27 5.84
CA LEU A 196 -11.78 -8.60 4.63
C LEU A 196 -13.05 -7.76 4.91
N PRO A 197 -14.05 -8.24 5.69
CA PRO A 197 -15.18 -7.41 6.10
C PRO A 197 -14.75 -6.16 6.89
N THR A 198 -13.79 -6.31 7.81
CA THR A 198 -13.27 -5.20 8.62
C THR A 198 -12.56 -4.15 7.74
N VAL A 199 -11.73 -4.59 6.80
CA VAL A 199 -11.03 -3.70 5.86
C VAL A 199 -12.03 -3.00 4.94
N ALA A 200 -13.00 -3.73 4.40
CA ALA A 200 -14.02 -3.15 3.55
C ALA A 200 -14.79 -2.04 4.28
N GLN A 201 -15.19 -2.29 5.52
CA GLN A 201 -15.85 -1.29 6.37
C GLN A 201 -14.94 -0.10 6.65
N LYS A 202 -13.68 -0.33 7.04
CA LYS A 202 -12.71 0.72 7.39
C LYS A 202 -12.48 1.72 6.26
N TYR A 203 -12.47 1.26 5.01
CA TYR A 203 -12.16 2.10 3.84
C TYR A 203 -13.39 2.47 2.99
N GLY A 204 -14.59 2.07 3.44
CA GLY A 204 -15.84 2.30 2.71
C GLY A 204 -15.89 1.57 1.37
N ALA A 205 -15.27 0.39 1.27
CA ALA A 205 -15.31 -0.46 0.08
C ALA A 205 -16.56 -1.35 0.09
N GLY A 206 -17.03 -1.73 -1.10
CA GLY A 206 -17.99 -2.81 -1.27
C GLY A 206 -17.33 -4.16 -1.00
N ILE A 207 -18.11 -5.11 -0.48
CA ILE A 207 -17.67 -6.49 -0.25
C ILE A 207 -18.64 -7.48 -0.91
N LEU A 208 -18.14 -8.19 -1.91
CA LEU A 208 -18.79 -9.33 -2.54
C LEU A 208 -18.55 -10.56 -1.65
N ASP A 209 -19.62 -11.10 -1.06
CA ASP A 209 -19.58 -12.33 -0.23
C ASP A 209 -19.56 -13.59 -1.10
N GLN A 210 -18.58 -13.65 -2.00
CA GLN A 210 -18.37 -14.75 -2.92
C GLN A 210 -18.22 -16.08 -2.20
N ARG A 211 -17.57 -16.11 -1.03
CA ARG A 211 -17.30 -17.36 -0.31
C ARG A 211 -18.59 -18.04 0.10
N ASN A 212 -19.49 -17.32 0.79
CA ASN A 212 -20.74 -17.92 1.24
C ASN A 212 -21.70 -18.22 0.08
N LEU A 213 -21.72 -17.37 -0.95
CA LEU A 213 -22.52 -17.62 -2.14
C LEU A 213 -22.06 -18.88 -2.88
N TRP A 214 -20.75 -19.09 -2.97
CA TRP A 214 -20.18 -20.31 -3.54
C TRP A 214 -20.53 -21.54 -2.71
N LYS A 215 -20.39 -21.47 -1.37
CA LYS A 215 -20.81 -22.56 -0.47
C LYS A 215 -22.29 -22.90 -0.64
N GLN A 216 -23.15 -21.88 -0.73
CA GLN A 216 -24.59 -22.08 -0.93
C GLN A 216 -24.85 -22.75 -2.28
N TYR A 217 -24.16 -22.33 -3.33
CA TYR A 217 -24.27 -22.93 -4.65
C TYR A 217 -23.92 -24.42 -4.67
N LEU A 218 -22.80 -24.79 -4.04
CA LEU A 218 -22.37 -26.19 -3.89
C LEU A 218 -23.46 -27.04 -3.23
N ARG A 219 -24.09 -26.52 -2.16
CA ARG A 219 -25.20 -27.21 -1.46
C ARG A 219 -26.47 -27.28 -2.31
N ASP A 220 -26.85 -26.18 -2.96
CA ASP A 220 -28.10 -26.06 -3.72
C ASP A 220 -28.18 -27.01 -4.92
N TYR A 221 -27.03 -27.35 -5.48
CA TYR A 221 -26.89 -28.18 -6.68
C TYR A 221 -26.16 -29.50 -6.42
N ASN A 222 -25.75 -29.77 -5.17
CA ASN A 222 -24.98 -30.96 -4.79
C ASN A 222 -23.74 -31.16 -5.69
N VAL A 223 -22.97 -30.08 -5.86
CA VAL A 223 -21.73 -30.04 -6.64
C VAL A 223 -20.55 -29.96 -5.68
N HIS A 224 -19.45 -30.63 -6.00
CA HIS A 224 -18.20 -30.56 -5.24
C HIS A 224 -17.32 -29.40 -5.71
N ALA A 225 -16.54 -28.80 -4.80
CA ALA A 225 -15.67 -27.67 -5.11
C ALA A 225 -14.72 -27.96 -6.28
N SER A 226 -14.15 -29.18 -6.33
CA SER A 226 -13.26 -29.64 -7.39
C SER A 226 -13.88 -29.59 -8.79
N GLN A 227 -15.22 -29.70 -8.91
CA GLN A 227 -15.91 -29.63 -10.20
C GLN A 227 -15.97 -28.21 -10.78
N LEU A 228 -15.73 -27.18 -9.96
CA LEU A 228 -15.65 -25.78 -10.39
C LEU A 228 -14.21 -25.29 -10.57
N LEU A 229 -13.23 -26.16 -10.32
CA LEU A 229 -11.81 -25.84 -10.35
C LEU A 229 -11.12 -26.68 -11.44
N GLN A 230 -10.03 -26.15 -11.97
CA GLN A 230 -9.17 -26.83 -12.93
C GLN A 230 -8.06 -27.61 -12.23
N ASP A 231 -7.48 -27.04 -11.16
CA ASP A 231 -6.28 -27.55 -10.50
C ASP A 231 -6.32 -27.37 -8.96
N GLY A 232 -7.53 -27.36 -8.39
CA GLY A 232 -7.74 -27.22 -6.95
C GLY A 232 -7.68 -25.78 -6.43
N VAL A 233 -7.31 -24.80 -7.26
CA VAL A 233 -7.39 -23.37 -6.90
C VAL A 233 -7.97 -22.51 -8.01
N HIS A 234 -7.60 -22.73 -9.27
CA HIS A 234 -8.07 -21.90 -10.37
C HIS A 234 -9.46 -22.34 -10.84
N PRO A 235 -10.45 -21.43 -10.88
CA PRO A 235 -11.74 -21.70 -11.49
C PRO A 235 -11.63 -22.26 -12.91
N ASN A 236 -12.40 -23.29 -13.23
CA ASN A 236 -12.63 -23.69 -14.63
C ASN A 236 -13.74 -22.79 -15.24
N ALA A 237 -14.27 -23.15 -16.42
CA ALA A 237 -15.34 -22.37 -17.06
C ALA A 237 -16.60 -22.23 -16.17
N TYR A 238 -16.92 -23.26 -15.38
CA TYR A 238 -18.05 -23.27 -14.47
C TYR A 238 -17.81 -22.35 -13.27
N GLY A 239 -16.66 -22.47 -12.62
CA GLY A 239 -16.30 -21.58 -11.51
C GLY A 239 -16.21 -20.11 -11.97
N SER A 240 -15.63 -19.87 -13.15
CA SER A 240 -15.55 -18.53 -13.75
C SER A 240 -16.94 -17.93 -14.01
N TYR A 241 -17.89 -18.74 -14.49
CA TYR A 241 -19.28 -18.32 -14.63
C TYR A 241 -19.88 -17.87 -13.29
N LEU A 242 -19.66 -18.61 -12.20
CA LEU A 242 -20.18 -18.22 -10.88
C LEU A 242 -19.59 -16.90 -10.37
N ILE A 243 -18.27 -16.71 -10.48
CA ILE A 243 -17.62 -15.44 -10.11
C ILE A 243 -18.26 -14.28 -10.85
N ALA A 244 -18.51 -14.43 -12.15
CA ALA A 244 -19.15 -13.40 -12.95
C ALA A 244 -20.58 -13.12 -12.50
N GLN A 245 -21.40 -14.15 -12.23
CA GLN A 245 -22.78 -13.97 -11.75
C GLN A 245 -22.83 -13.24 -10.41
N PHE A 246 -22.00 -13.66 -9.45
CA PHE A 246 -21.95 -12.99 -8.15
C PHE A 246 -21.47 -11.55 -8.30
N THR A 247 -20.42 -11.31 -9.08
CA THR A 247 -19.89 -9.95 -9.29
C THR A 247 -20.95 -9.04 -9.92
N ASN A 248 -21.65 -9.50 -10.96
CA ASN A 248 -22.71 -8.74 -11.62
C ASN A 248 -23.84 -8.35 -10.67
N ALA A 249 -24.21 -9.23 -9.72
CA ALA A 249 -25.24 -8.93 -8.72
C ALA A 249 -24.87 -7.77 -7.79
N TYR A 250 -23.58 -7.53 -7.55
CA TYR A 250 -23.10 -6.43 -6.72
C TYR A 250 -22.85 -5.14 -7.53
N LEU A 251 -22.77 -5.22 -8.86
CA LEU A 251 -22.63 -4.05 -9.73
C LEU A 251 -24.00 -3.50 -10.14
N VAL A 252 -24.72 -2.97 -9.15
CA VAL A 252 -26.07 -2.43 -9.29
C VAL A 252 -26.20 -1.04 -8.67
N LYS A 253 -26.92 -0.14 -9.35
CA LYS A 253 -27.33 1.13 -8.76
C LYS A 253 -28.45 0.86 -7.76
N ARG A 254 -28.35 1.47 -6.58
CA ARG A 254 -29.38 1.42 -5.55
C ARG A 254 -30.28 2.65 -5.65
N ASN A 255 -31.56 2.45 -5.35
CA ASN A 255 -32.55 3.53 -5.36
C ASN A 255 -32.48 4.41 -4.11
N ASP A 256 -31.92 3.89 -3.01
CA ASP A 256 -31.75 4.59 -1.73
C ASP A 256 -30.44 5.40 -1.65
N ALA A 257 -29.56 5.27 -2.66
CA ALA A 257 -28.33 6.04 -2.77
C ALA A 257 -28.54 7.26 -3.68
N ALA A 258 -28.73 8.43 -3.07
CA ALA A 258 -28.79 9.71 -3.78
C ALA A 258 -27.40 10.35 -3.82
N ILE A 259 -26.69 10.19 -4.94
CA ILE A 259 -25.37 10.79 -5.17
C ILE A 259 -25.34 11.49 -6.53
N ASP A 260 -24.82 12.72 -6.59
CA ASP A 260 -24.38 13.32 -7.85
C ASP A 260 -22.93 12.87 -8.08
N PRO A 261 -22.66 12.01 -9.08
CA PRO A 261 -21.36 11.38 -9.22
C PRO A 261 -20.23 12.34 -9.65
N VAL A 262 -20.59 13.55 -10.11
CA VAL A 262 -19.64 14.59 -10.53
C VAL A 262 -19.62 15.80 -9.58
N ASN A 263 -20.46 15.78 -8.54
CA ASN A 263 -20.49 16.75 -7.42
C ASN A 263 -20.79 16.04 -6.09
N CYS A 264 -19.82 15.32 -5.56
CA CYS A 264 -19.85 14.61 -4.28
C CYS A 264 -18.54 14.83 -3.52
N ASP A 265 -18.41 14.28 -2.31
CA ASP A 265 -17.26 14.49 -1.42
C ASP A 265 -15.88 14.24 -2.06
N THR A 266 -15.82 13.38 -3.08
CA THR A 266 -14.56 13.01 -3.76
C THR A 266 -14.39 13.64 -5.13
N VAL A 267 -15.43 14.20 -5.75
CA VAL A 267 -15.35 14.78 -7.09
C VAL A 267 -16.24 16.00 -7.20
N HIS A 268 -15.70 17.12 -7.65
CA HIS A 268 -16.43 18.37 -7.82
C HIS A 268 -16.20 18.96 -9.21
N THR A 269 -17.26 19.36 -9.90
CA THR A 269 -17.19 19.99 -11.22
C THR A 269 -17.62 21.45 -11.14
N LEU A 270 -16.71 22.35 -11.50
CA LEU A 270 -16.89 23.80 -11.43
C LEU A 270 -17.09 24.35 -12.85
N ALA A 271 -18.26 24.92 -13.13
CA ALA A 271 -18.58 25.47 -14.45
C ALA A 271 -17.90 26.83 -14.66
N VAL A 272 -17.18 26.97 -15.78
CA VAL A 272 -16.56 28.25 -16.17
C VAL A 272 -17.64 29.22 -16.66
N GLY A 273 -17.60 30.45 -16.14
CA GLY A 273 -18.61 31.49 -16.33
C GLY A 273 -19.62 31.58 -15.19
N LYS A 274 -19.84 30.48 -14.46
CA LYS A 274 -20.74 30.42 -13.30
C LYS A 274 -19.95 30.39 -11.99
N ASP A 275 -19.17 29.33 -11.79
CA ASP A 275 -18.48 29.02 -10.53
C ASP A 275 -17.05 29.58 -10.55
N VAL A 276 -16.39 29.59 -11.71
CA VAL A 276 -15.07 30.21 -11.93
C VAL A 276 -15.15 31.14 -13.14
N LYS A 277 -14.60 32.36 -13.05
CA LYS A 277 -14.74 33.37 -14.11
C LYS A 277 -13.39 33.87 -14.57
N TRP A 278 -13.29 34.19 -15.87
CA TRP A 278 -12.12 34.83 -16.43
C TRP A 278 -11.95 36.23 -15.84
N GLN A 279 -10.75 36.54 -15.37
CA GLN A 279 -10.33 37.87 -14.92
C GLN A 279 -8.95 38.15 -15.50
N ASP A 280 -8.81 39.24 -16.25
CA ASP A 280 -7.55 39.66 -16.85
C ASP A 280 -6.81 38.55 -17.62
N GLY A 281 -7.57 37.74 -18.38
CA GLY A 281 -7.02 36.62 -19.15
C GLY A 281 -6.64 35.39 -18.33
N LYS A 282 -7.12 35.28 -17.08
CA LYS A 282 -6.84 34.15 -16.20
C LYS A 282 -8.10 33.52 -15.60
N LEU A 283 -8.08 32.20 -15.42
CA LEU A 283 -8.90 31.50 -14.44
C LEU A 283 -8.01 31.15 -13.25
N SER A 284 -8.45 31.49 -12.05
CA SER A 284 -7.74 31.15 -10.82
C SER A 284 -8.72 30.53 -9.84
N LEU A 285 -8.35 29.38 -9.27
CA LEU A 285 -9.12 28.76 -8.19
C LEU A 285 -8.22 28.03 -7.19
N PRO A 286 -8.51 28.13 -5.88
CA PRO A 286 -8.04 27.17 -4.91
C PRO A 286 -8.81 25.85 -5.07
N PHE A 287 -8.16 24.72 -4.79
CA PHE A 287 -8.83 23.43 -4.72
C PHE A 287 -8.13 22.48 -3.75
N ASP A 288 -8.89 21.56 -3.16
CA ASP A 288 -8.33 20.42 -2.42
C ASP A 288 -8.46 19.16 -3.26
N GLY A 289 -7.37 18.43 -3.43
CA GLY A 289 -7.40 17.18 -4.18
C GLY A 289 -6.04 16.79 -4.73
N ASN A 290 -6.01 15.77 -5.57
CA ASN A 290 -4.77 15.30 -6.18
C ASN A 290 -4.80 15.19 -7.71
N ARG A 291 -5.94 15.51 -8.32
CA ARG A 291 -6.11 15.55 -9.77
C ARG A 291 -7.07 16.66 -10.17
N ALA A 292 -6.74 17.31 -11.29
CA ALA A 292 -7.58 18.30 -11.95
C ALA A 292 -7.69 17.99 -13.44
N ASP A 293 -8.92 18.01 -13.93
CA ASP A 293 -9.28 17.82 -15.33
C ASP A 293 -9.95 19.08 -15.87
N ILE A 294 -9.66 19.44 -17.12
CA ILE A 294 -10.39 20.46 -17.87
C ILE A 294 -11.40 19.75 -18.78
N ILE A 295 -12.66 20.16 -18.71
CA ILE A 295 -13.71 19.74 -19.64
C ILE A 295 -13.76 20.78 -20.77
N ALA A 296 -13.35 20.36 -21.97
CA ALA A 296 -13.37 21.19 -23.15
C ALA A 296 -14.80 21.38 -23.68
N LYS A 297 -15.05 22.53 -24.31
CA LYS A 297 -16.21 22.76 -25.17
C LYS A 297 -15.76 23.02 -26.60
N GLU A 298 -16.72 23.13 -27.50
CA GLU A 298 -16.44 23.54 -28.88
C GLU A 298 -15.81 24.94 -28.93
N GLY A 299 -14.77 25.06 -29.74
CA GLY A 299 -14.06 26.30 -29.98
C GLY A 299 -12.59 26.04 -30.28
N ALA A 300 -11.94 27.03 -30.86
CA ALA A 300 -10.51 27.04 -31.11
C ALA A 300 -9.90 28.31 -30.53
N ALA A 301 -8.83 28.15 -29.76
CA ALA A 301 -8.06 29.24 -29.21
C ALA A 301 -6.58 28.85 -29.18
N ALA A 302 -5.71 29.84 -28.97
CA ALA A 302 -4.32 29.57 -28.67
C ALA A 302 -4.20 28.70 -27.40
N PRO A 303 -3.14 27.87 -27.28
CA PRO A 303 -2.89 27.08 -26.08
C PRO A 303 -2.91 27.94 -24.82
N ALA A 304 -3.62 27.50 -23.79
CA ALA A 304 -3.67 28.18 -22.50
C ALA A 304 -2.64 27.56 -21.55
N THR A 305 -1.84 28.39 -20.88
CA THR A 305 -0.79 27.90 -19.98
C THR A 305 -1.39 27.48 -18.64
N ILE A 306 -0.95 26.34 -18.12
CA ILE A 306 -1.35 25.83 -16.81
C ILE A 306 -0.24 26.12 -15.79
N ARG A 307 -0.65 26.58 -14.61
CA ARG A 307 0.20 26.62 -13.42
C ARG A 307 -0.53 26.04 -12.22
N ILE A 308 0.18 25.26 -11.42
CA ILE A 308 -0.29 24.73 -10.14
C ILE A 308 0.71 25.19 -9.09
N ASP A 309 0.21 25.87 -8.05
CA ASP A 309 1.04 26.49 -7.00
C ASP A 309 2.15 27.39 -7.57
N GLY A 310 1.81 28.10 -8.66
CA GLY A 310 2.72 28.99 -9.38
C GLY A 310 3.73 28.29 -10.30
N GLN A 311 3.80 26.95 -10.31
CA GLN A 311 4.73 26.17 -11.13
C GLN A 311 4.04 25.60 -12.38
N GLN A 312 4.79 25.42 -13.47
CA GLN A 312 4.31 24.59 -14.58
C GLN A 312 4.18 23.13 -14.10
N PRO A 313 3.13 22.39 -14.51
CA PRO A 313 2.99 20.99 -14.13
C PRO A 313 4.23 20.11 -14.39
N SER A 314 4.98 20.34 -15.47
CA SER A 314 6.25 19.66 -15.74
C SER A 314 7.35 19.88 -14.71
N GLY A 315 7.25 20.95 -13.92
CA GLY A 315 8.14 21.24 -12.80
C GLY A 315 7.81 20.48 -11.52
N ILE A 316 6.67 19.76 -11.46
CA ILE A 316 6.19 19.05 -10.26
C ILE A 316 6.59 17.57 -10.36
N PRO A 317 7.55 17.08 -9.55
CA PRO A 317 8.09 15.73 -9.68
C PRO A 317 7.05 14.60 -9.52
N GLU A 318 6.04 14.82 -8.69
CA GLU A 318 5.00 13.84 -8.37
C GLU A 318 4.06 13.55 -9.55
N LEU A 319 4.05 14.40 -10.58
CA LEU A 319 3.24 14.22 -11.78
C LEU A 319 3.90 13.33 -12.84
N TYR A 320 5.01 12.67 -12.49
CA TYR A 320 5.66 11.67 -13.32
C TYR A 320 5.51 10.29 -12.69
N GLY A 321 5.50 9.26 -13.54
CA GLY A 321 5.56 7.88 -13.09
C GLY A 321 6.33 7.00 -14.06
N PHE A 322 6.40 5.71 -13.74
CA PHE A 322 6.99 4.71 -14.61
C PHE A 322 5.91 3.81 -15.23
N ALA A 323 6.14 3.38 -16.46
CA ALA A 323 5.52 2.17 -16.99
C ALA A 323 6.23 0.92 -16.44
N ARG A 324 5.61 -0.26 -16.57
CA ARG A 324 6.23 -1.54 -16.17
C ARG A 324 7.60 -1.72 -16.84
N ALA A 325 8.57 -2.22 -16.07
CA ALA A 325 9.87 -2.65 -16.57
C ALA A 325 9.78 -4.08 -17.10
N LEU A 326 9.59 -4.22 -18.41
CA LEU A 326 9.33 -5.48 -19.08
C LEU A 326 10.57 -6.00 -19.81
N ALA A 327 10.81 -7.30 -19.69
CA ALA A 327 11.94 -7.96 -20.34
C ALA A 327 11.62 -8.44 -21.77
N THR A 328 12.64 -8.55 -22.60
CA THR A 328 12.62 -9.15 -23.94
C THR A 328 13.74 -10.21 -24.05
N PRO A 329 13.42 -11.50 -24.27
CA PRO A 329 12.07 -12.09 -24.28
C PRO A 329 11.40 -11.96 -22.90
N GLY A 330 10.07 -11.94 -22.85
CA GLY A 330 9.32 -11.77 -21.62
C GLY A 330 7.82 -11.68 -21.85
N GLY A 331 7.08 -11.46 -20.77
CA GLY A 331 5.63 -11.27 -20.81
C GLY A 331 5.22 -9.94 -20.18
N LYS A 332 3.98 -9.89 -19.68
CA LYS A 332 3.44 -8.71 -18.98
C LYS A 332 3.94 -8.54 -17.54
N TRP A 333 4.68 -9.51 -17.01
CA TRP A 333 5.24 -9.48 -15.66
C TRP A 333 6.50 -8.60 -15.63
N PRO A 334 6.56 -7.62 -14.72
CA PRO A 334 7.74 -6.77 -14.62
C PRO A 334 8.89 -7.51 -13.93
N VAL A 335 10.10 -7.37 -14.47
CA VAL A 335 11.32 -7.88 -13.80
C VAL A 335 11.80 -6.98 -12.67
N ILE A 336 11.34 -5.72 -12.66
CA ILE A 336 11.54 -4.76 -11.57
C ILE A 336 10.15 -4.29 -11.13
N LEU A 337 9.73 -4.73 -9.94
CA LEU A 337 8.37 -4.55 -9.41
C LEU A 337 8.06 -3.09 -9.05
N LYS A 338 9.09 -2.35 -8.61
CA LYS A 338 9.00 -0.94 -8.23
C LYS A 338 10.33 -0.24 -8.52
N MET A 339 10.22 1.00 -8.98
CA MET A 339 11.36 1.90 -9.18
C MET A 339 11.10 3.20 -8.42
N SER A 340 12.16 3.81 -7.90
CA SER A 340 12.13 5.15 -7.30
C SER A 340 13.19 6.05 -7.95
N TRP A 341 13.32 7.29 -7.46
CA TRP A 341 14.28 8.28 -7.97
C TRP A 341 14.75 9.21 -6.85
N GLU A 342 15.99 9.70 -6.96
CA GLU A 342 16.59 10.71 -6.07
C GLU A 342 16.65 12.10 -6.74
N LYS A 343 16.57 12.16 -8.07
CA LYS A 343 16.54 13.38 -8.88
C LYS A 343 15.30 13.45 -9.75
N PRO A 344 14.79 14.66 -10.07
CA PRO A 344 13.58 14.82 -10.88
C PRO A 344 13.63 14.02 -12.17
N LEU A 345 12.53 13.31 -12.43
CA LEU A 345 12.34 12.55 -13.65
C LEU A 345 12.21 13.48 -14.86
N GLN A 346 12.51 12.91 -16.03
CA GLN A 346 12.24 13.54 -17.31
C GLN A 346 11.60 12.51 -18.23
N LEU A 347 10.79 12.96 -19.19
CA LEU A 347 10.17 12.07 -20.16
C LEU A 347 11.24 11.39 -21.01
N GLU A 348 11.35 10.08 -20.88
CA GLU A 348 12.46 9.31 -21.40
C GLU A 348 12.11 7.82 -21.45
N ASP A 349 12.56 7.16 -22.51
CA ASP A 349 12.59 5.71 -22.64
C ASP A 349 13.91 5.18 -22.09
N TRP A 350 13.83 4.11 -21.29
CA TRP A 350 14.98 3.48 -20.64
C TRP A 350 15.18 2.06 -21.16
N THR A 351 16.44 1.68 -21.31
CA THR A 351 16.88 0.34 -21.68
C THR A 351 17.93 -0.13 -20.69
N MET A 352 17.70 -1.32 -20.13
CA MET A 352 18.67 -2.01 -19.29
C MET A 352 19.09 -3.31 -19.98
N HIS A 353 20.39 -3.49 -20.16
CA HIS A 353 20.96 -4.74 -20.65
C HIS A 353 21.37 -5.58 -19.46
N VAL A 354 20.75 -6.75 -19.29
CA VAL A 354 20.96 -7.63 -18.14
C VAL A 354 21.75 -8.86 -18.57
N THR A 355 22.73 -9.25 -17.76
CA THR A 355 23.55 -10.47 -17.92
C THR A 355 23.48 -11.31 -16.65
N LYS A 356 23.18 -12.60 -16.81
CA LYS A 356 23.17 -13.58 -15.72
C LYS A 356 24.58 -13.80 -15.17
N ASP A 357 24.73 -13.81 -13.85
CA ASP A 357 26.01 -14.07 -13.19
C ASP A 357 26.45 -15.53 -13.47
N PRO A 358 27.66 -15.79 -14.00
CA PRO A 358 28.13 -17.14 -14.28
C PRO A 358 28.23 -18.04 -13.04
N ALA A 359 28.38 -17.44 -11.85
CA ALA A 359 28.57 -18.19 -10.60
C ALA A 359 27.24 -18.62 -9.95
N THR A 360 26.12 -17.98 -10.29
CA THR A 360 24.81 -18.29 -9.68
C THR A 360 23.65 -17.88 -10.57
N GLU A 361 22.64 -18.75 -10.66
CA GLU A 361 21.48 -18.49 -11.51
C GLU A 361 20.53 -17.40 -10.98
N LYS A 362 20.78 -16.90 -9.77
CA LYS A 362 19.92 -15.95 -9.06
C LYS A 362 20.40 -14.50 -9.12
N LEU A 363 21.60 -14.24 -9.61
CA LEU A 363 22.18 -12.89 -9.64
C LEU A 363 22.38 -12.42 -11.06
N PHE A 364 22.22 -11.11 -11.25
CA PHE A 364 22.30 -10.46 -12.54
C PHE A 364 23.14 -9.20 -12.43
N THR A 365 24.05 -9.01 -13.38
CA THR A 365 24.72 -7.73 -13.62
C THR A 365 23.99 -7.00 -14.73
N PHE A 366 24.04 -5.67 -14.73
CA PHE A 366 23.34 -4.90 -15.74
C PHE A 366 23.96 -3.54 -16.01
N THR A 367 23.67 -2.99 -17.18
CA THR A 367 23.89 -1.57 -17.51
C THR A 367 22.57 -0.91 -17.82
N VAL A 368 22.44 0.38 -17.50
CA VAL A 368 21.23 1.18 -17.75
C VAL A 368 21.58 2.32 -18.69
N SER A 369 20.69 2.60 -19.65
CA SER A 369 20.79 3.76 -20.53
C SER A 369 19.42 4.37 -20.79
N GLY A 370 19.39 5.69 -20.92
CA GLY A 370 18.19 6.44 -21.27
C GLY A 370 18.31 7.06 -22.67
N SER A 371 17.18 7.18 -23.37
CA SER A 371 17.10 7.76 -24.73
C SER A 371 17.59 9.22 -24.84
N LYS A 372 17.66 9.96 -23.73
CA LYS A 372 18.11 11.36 -23.62
C LYS A 372 19.34 11.50 -22.72
N THR A 373 19.41 10.72 -21.64
CA THR A 373 20.49 10.70 -20.66
C THR A 373 21.72 9.97 -21.19
N GLY A 374 21.55 9.00 -22.10
CA GLY A 374 22.62 8.13 -22.57
C GLY A 374 22.95 7.04 -21.54
N PRO A 375 24.17 6.46 -21.58
CA PRO A 375 24.63 5.49 -20.59
C PRO A 375 24.61 6.09 -19.17
N ASP A 376 23.93 5.41 -18.23
CA ASP A 376 23.58 5.99 -16.93
C ASP A 376 23.85 5.07 -15.73
N GLY A 377 24.80 4.15 -15.89
CA GLY A 377 25.34 3.35 -14.79
C GLY A 377 25.27 1.85 -15.01
N ALA A 378 25.89 1.12 -14.11
CA ALA A 378 25.91 -0.34 -14.08
C ALA A 378 25.74 -0.82 -12.64
N GLY A 379 25.16 -2.00 -12.45
CA GLY A 379 24.83 -2.51 -11.12
C GLY A 379 24.71 -4.03 -11.06
N ARG A 380 24.33 -4.50 -9.86
CA ARG A 380 24.04 -5.90 -9.56
C ARG A 380 22.69 -6.00 -8.86
N SER A 381 21.92 -7.05 -9.15
CA SER A 381 20.56 -7.24 -8.64
C SER A 381 20.48 -7.45 -7.12
N ASP A 382 21.58 -7.80 -6.47
CA ASP A 382 21.69 -7.96 -5.00
C ASP A 382 22.06 -6.66 -4.26
N GLN A 383 22.22 -5.54 -4.99
CA GLN A 383 22.64 -4.27 -4.41
C GLN A 383 21.66 -3.16 -4.79
N ARG A 384 21.47 -2.20 -3.87
CA ARG A 384 20.73 -0.99 -4.20
C ARG A 384 21.49 -0.25 -5.30
N PHE A 385 20.82 -0.02 -6.41
CA PHE A 385 21.36 0.70 -7.56
C PHE A 385 20.80 2.12 -7.59
N VAL A 386 21.69 3.10 -7.76
CA VAL A 386 21.35 4.48 -8.11
C VAL A 386 22.08 4.79 -9.40
N SER A 387 21.33 5.10 -10.45
CA SER A 387 21.88 5.58 -11.72
C SER A 387 22.75 6.83 -11.55
N ASN A 388 23.67 7.09 -12.48
CA ASN A 388 24.57 8.25 -12.39
C ASN A 388 23.79 9.58 -12.37
N SER A 389 22.67 9.65 -13.08
CA SER A 389 21.76 10.80 -13.06
C SER A 389 20.90 10.89 -11.79
N GLY A 390 20.80 9.81 -11.02
CA GLY A 390 19.90 9.68 -9.86
C GLY A 390 18.42 9.54 -10.23
N ARG A 391 18.07 9.38 -11.51
CA ARG A 391 16.67 9.28 -11.97
C ARG A 391 16.10 7.88 -11.87
N ILE A 392 16.95 6.87 -11.78
CA ILE A 392 16.58 5.48 -11.57
C ILE A 392 17.22 4.99 -10.28
N VAL A 393 16.39 4.51 -9.37
CA VAL A 393 16.76 3.79 -8.16
C VAL A 393 16.02 2.46 -8.12
N ILE A 394 16.77 1.39 -7.92
CA ILE A 394 16.24 0.01 -7.85
C ILE A 394 16.77 -0.63 -6.57
N ASP A 395 15.86 -1.06 -5.70
CA ASP A 395 16.21 -1.80 -4.49
C ASP A 395 16.29 -3.31 -4.78
N PRO A 396 17.17 -4.07 -4.09
CA PRO A 396 17.33 -5.51 -4.34
C PRO A 396 16.02 -6.30 -4.21
N ALA A 397 15.17 -5.89 -3.26
CA ALA A 397 13.89 -6.56 -3.00
C ALA A 397 12.85 -6.36 -4.11
N ASP A 398 13.09 -5.48 -5.08
CA ASP A 398 12.17 -5.18 -6.18
C ASP A 398 12.51 -5.96 -7.46
N TRP A 399 13.58 -6.76 -7.47
CA TRP A 399 13.87 -7.69 -8.57
C TRP A 399 12.95 -8.91 -8.54
N ASP A 400 12.41 -9.28 -9.71
CA ASP A 400 11.54 -10.46 -9.88
C ASP A 400 11.78 -11.19 -11.21
N VAL A 401 13.05 -11.40 -11.55
CA VAL A 401 13.45 -12.11 -12.77
C VAL A 401 13.01 -13.57 -12.75
N GLU A 402 13.11 -14.22 -11.58
CA GLU A 402 12.75 -15.63 -11.43
C GLU A 402 11.30 -15.88 -11.83
N TYR A 403 10.36 -15.05 -11.39
CA TYR A 403 8.98 -15.22 -11.81
C TYR A 403 8.75 -14.74 -13.25
N ALA A 404 9.19 -13.52 -13.58
CA ALA A 404 8.87 -12.89 -14.86
C ALA A 404 9.45 -13.63 -16.09
N LEU A 405 10.56 -14.37 -15.93
CA LEU A 405 11.23 -15.09 -17.01
C LEU A 405 11.25 -16.62 -16.87
N ALA A 406 10.69 -17.21 -15.80
CA ALA A 406 10.53 -18.68 -15.69
C ALA A 406 9.29 -19.23 -16.43
N LEU A 407 8.65 -18.42 -17.29
CA LEU A 407 7.47 -18.80 -18.04
C LEU A 407 7.74 -19.98 -19.01
N PRO A 408 6.75 -20.86 -19.24
CA PRO A 408 6.84 -21.89 -20.27
C PRO A 408 7.20 -21.29 -21.63
N GLY A 409 8.27 -21.79 -22.26
CA GLY A 409 8.78 -21.28 -23.55
C GLY A 409 9.89 -20.23 -23.44
N ILE A 410 10.12 -19.66 -22.26
CA ILE A 410 11.28 -18.80 -21.97
C ILE A 410 12.30 -19.58 -21.13
N LYS A 411 11.84 -20.47 -20.23
CA LYS A 411 12.72 -21.28 -19.38
C LYS A 411 13.69 -22.16 -20.21
N PRO A 412 14.99 -22.20 -19.88
CA PRO A 412 15.66 -21.50 -18.76
C PRO A 412 15.84 -20.00 -19.02
N VAL A 413 15.84 -19.19 -17.94
CA VAL A 413 16.09 -17.74 -18.03
C VAL A 413 17.31 -17.46 -18.92
N PRO A 414 17.18 -16.62 -19.98
CA PRO A 414 18.27 -16.33 -20.89
C PRO A 414 19.52 -15.80 -20.19
N ALA A 415 20.70 -16.12 -20.73
CA ALA A 415 21.97 -15.60 -20.20
C ALA A 415 22.07 -14.08 -20.31
N GLN A 416 21.41 -13.49 -21.32
CA GLN A 416 21.27 -12.06 -21.53
C GLN A 416 19.85 -11.74 -21.97
N PHE A 417 19.32 -10.62 -21.49
CA PHE A 417 18.02 -10.10 -21.89
C PHE A 417 17.97 -8.58 -21.69
N ASP A 418 17.09 -7.94 -22.45
CA ASP A 418 16.88 -6.49 -22.35
C ASP A 418 15.63 -6.20 -21.54
N VAL A 419 15.65 -5.11 -20.78
CA VAL A 419 14.51 -4.63 -20.01
C VAL A 419 14.22 -3.19 -20.45
N HIS A 420 12.96 -2.91 -20.76
CA HIS A 420 12.53 -1.60 -21.22
C HIS A 420 11.42 -1.05 -20.33
N TRP A 421 11.48 0.25 -20.05
CA TRP A 421 10.40 1.02 -19.43
C TRP A 421 10.43 2.45 -19.92
N LYS A 422 9.39 3.21 -19.54
CA LYS A 422 9.23 4.62 -19.89
C LYS A 422 8.90 5.42 -18.65
N VAL A 423 9.36 6.67 -18.61
CA VAL A 423 8.78 7.70 -17.75
C VAL A 423 7.55 8.27 -18.44
N VAL A 424 6.41 8.27 -17.75
CA VAL A 424 5.13 8.74 -18.27
C VAL A 424 4.68 10.02 -17.56
N PRO A 425 4.14 11.02 -18.30
CA PRO A 425 3.56 12.21 -17.70
C PRO A 425 2.12 11.97 -17.25
N TYR A 426 1.76 12.52 -16.11
CA TYR A 426 0.38 12.62 -15.60
C TYR A 426 -0.14 14.06 -15.65
N PHE A 427 0.36 14.86 -16.59
CA PHE A 427 0.08 16.29 -16.71
C PHE A 427 0.19 16.78 -18.15
N VAL A 428 -0.28 18.02 -18.36
CA VAL A 428 0.09 18.85 -19.51
C VAL A 428 0.41 20.28 -19.05
N ASP A 429 1.44 20.90 -19.64
CA ASP A 429 1.80 22.30 -19.32
C ASP A 429 0.86 23.33 -19.95
N GLN A 430 0.19 22.93 -21.03
CA GLN A 430 -0.73 23.76 -21.77
C GLN A 430 -2.00 22.98 -22.08
N PHE A 431 -3.14 23.64 -21.85
CA PHE A 431 -4.41 23.16 -22.35
C PHE A 431 -4.52 23.50 -23.84
N VAL A 432 -4.71 22.46 -24.64
CA VAL A 432 -5.10 22.54 -26.04
C VAL A 432 -6.40 21.79 -26.19
N ALA A 433 -7.41 22.45 -26.75
CA ALA A 433 -8.70 21.81 -26.99
C ALA A 433 -8.53 20.63 -27.96
N PRO A 434 -9.09 19.44 -27.66
CA PRO A 434 -9.03 18.31 -28.57
C PRO A 434 -9.63 18.67 -29.94
N ALA A 435 -8.96 18.30 -31.03
CA ALA A 435 -9.37 18.67 -32.40
C ALA A 435 -10.67 17.98 -32.87
N ASN A 436 -10.92 16.75 -32.39
CA ASN A 436 -12.09 15.95 -32.72
C ASN A 436 -12.87 15.67 -31.44
N GLN A 437 -13.71 16.63 -31.03
CA GLN A 437 -14.53 16.47 -29.82
C GLN A 437 -15.75 15.60 -30.12
N ASP A 438 -15.91 14.53 -29.36
CA ASP A 438 -17.14 13.74 -29.38
C ASP A 438 -18.17 14.46 -28.50
N LYS A 439 -19.27 14.91 -29.10
CA LYS A 439 -20.31 15.70 -28.44
C LYS A 439 -21.11 14.90 -27.40
N THR A 440 -20.99 13.59 -27.41
CA THR A 440 -21.70 12.71 -26.49
C THR A 440 -20.93 12.46 -25.20
N ILE A 441 -19.63 12.78 -25.12
CA ILE A 441 -18.82 12.60 -23.90
C ILE A 441 -18.26 13.93 -23.38
N ASP A 442 -17.86 13.96 -22.11
CA ASP A 442 -16.98 15.01 -21.62
C ASP A 442 -15.60 14.88 -22.30
N ASN A 443 -15.21 15.90 -23.06
CA ASN A 443 -13.90 15.96 -23.71
C ASN A 443 -12.86 16.44 -22.69
N ILE A 444 -12.30 15.50 -21.94
CA ILE A 444 -11.43 15.76 -20.80
C ILE A 444 -9.97 15.89 -21.22
N VAL A 445 -9.30 16.89 -20.68
CA VAL A 445 -7.83 16.99 -20.64
C VAL A 445 -7.38 17.00 -19.18
N THR A 446 -6.70 15.93 -18.75
CA THR A 446 -6.09 15.88 -17.41
C THR A 446 -4.87 16.78 -17.38
N ILE A 447 -4.95 17.85 -16.59
CA ILE A 447 -3.87 18.85 -16.49
C ILE A 447 -2.86 18.49 -15.40
N ALA A 448 -3.29 17.77 -14.37
CA ALA A 448 -2.42 17.16 -13.37
C ALA A 448 -3.13 16.00 -12.69
N GLN A 449 -2.40 14.91 -12.44
CA GLN A 449 -2.83 13.76 -11.66
C GLN A 449 -1.66 13.24 -10.82
N GLY A 450 -1.93 12.98 -9.54
CA GLY A 450 -0.92 12.50 -8.61
C GLY A 450 -0.24 13.61 -7.80
N LEU A 451 -0.83 14.81 -7.74
CA LEU A 451 -0.36 15.86 -6.84
C LEU A 451 -0.30 15.34 -5.40
N PRO A 452 0.58 15.90 -4.54
CA PRO A 452 0.49 15.67 -3.11
C PRO A 452 -0.94 15.92 -2.60
N ILE A 453 -1.46 15.09 -1.69
CA ILE A 453 -2.80 15.32 -1.16
C ILE A 453 -2.78 16.59 -0.33
N GLY A 454 -3.58 17.58 -0.72
CA GLY A 454 -3.67 18.82 0.03
C GLY A 454 -4.37 19.93 -0.73
N HIS A 455 -4.07 21.14 -0.28
CA HIS A 455 -4.56 22.38 -0.85
C HIS A 455 -3.62 22.87 -1.95
N HIS A 456 -4.19 23.25 -3.09
CA HIS A 456 -3.48 23.74 -4.25
C HIS A 456 -4.16 24.97 -4.84
N THR A 457 -3.40 25.76 -5.62
CA THR A 457 -3.95 26.83 -6.46
C THR A 457 -3.72 26.51 -7.92
N LEU A 458 -4.79 26.47 -8.71
CA LEU A 458 -4.75 26.35 -10.16
C LEU A 458 -4.87 27.73 -10.81
N GLU A 459 -3.95 28.05 -11.72
CA GLU A 459 -4.04 29.18 -12.64
C GLU A 459 -4.01 28.68 -14.09
N ILE A 460 -4.96 29.15 -14.89
CA ILE A 460 -5.01 28.93 -16.34
C ILE A 460 -4.92 30.29 -17.02
N SER A 461 -3.82 30.54 -17.74
CA SER A 461 -3.60 31.78 -18.49
C SER A 461 -4.00 31.60 -19.95
N GLY A 462 -5.03 32.31 -20.39
CA GLY A 462 -5.63 32.21 -21.72
C GLY A 462 -6.48 33.44 -22.05
N THR A 463 -7.62 33.24 -22.70
CA THR A 463 -8.58 34.31 -23.00
C THR A 463 -10.00 33.84 -22.68
N PRO A 464 -10.99 34.73 -22.58
CA PRO A 464 -12.39 34.32 -22.49
C PRO A 464 -12.87 33.41 -23.64
N ASN A 465 -12.16 33.40 -24.78
CA ASN A 465 -12.43 32.53 -25.92
C ASN A 465 -11.76 31.15 -25.81
N THR A 466 -10.88 30.94 -24.82
CA THR A 466 -10.30 29.61 -24.55
C THR A 466 -11.44 28.64 -24.22
N PRO A 467 -11.58 27.52 -24.96
CA PRO A 467 -12.80 26.73 -24.97
C PRO A 467 -12.88 25.74 -23.79
N ILE A 468 -13.02 26.30 -22.58
CA ILE A 468 -13.22 25.55 -21.34
C ILE A 468 -14.69 25.65 -20.93
N ALA A 469 -15.34 24.51 -20.70
CA ALA A 469 -16.67 24.43 -20.11
C ALA A 469 -16.61 24.40 -18.59
N ALA A 470 -15.75 23.55 -18.03
CA ALA A 470 -15.68 23.31 -16.60
C ALA A 470 -14.30 22.77 -16.20
N ILE A 471 -14.04 22.80 -14.89
CA ILE A 471 -12.86 22.22 -14.25
C ILE A 471 -13.37 21.18 -13.25
N ARG A 472 -12.90 19.94 -13.37
CA ARG A 472 -13.28 18.84 -12.48
C ARG A 472 -12.11 18.48 -11.58
N ILE A 473 -12.35 18.54 -10.28
CA ILE A 473 -11.38 18.27 -9.22
C ILE A 473 -11.69 16.91 -8.58
N TYR A 474 -10.63 16.14 -8.31
CA TYR A 474 -10.73 14.83 -7.67
C TYR A 474 -9.95 14.86 -6.35
N LYS A 475 -10.67 14.53 -5.28
CA LYS A 475 -10.21 14.54 -3.89
C LYS A 475 -10.35 13.13 -3.31
N PRO A 476 -9.23 12.41 -3.12
CA PRO A 476 -9.27 11.10 -2.48
C PRO A 476 -9.96 11.15 -1.10
N PRO A 477 -10.81 10.14 -0.77
CA PRO A 477 -11.65 10.15 0.42
C PRO A 477 -10.90 9.95 1.74
N VAL A 478 -9.71 9.36 1.71
CA VAL A 478 -8.89 9.12 2.92
C VAL A 478 -7.81 10.19 2.98
N GLN A 479 -7.93 11.11 3.93
CA GLN A 479 -6.92 12.13 4.22
C GLN A 479 -6.13 11.72 5.46
N THR A 480 -5.00 11.04 5.27
CA THR A 480 -3.99 10.95 6.32
C THR A 480 -3.22 12.27 6.36
N GLY A 481 -3.20 12.93 7.51
CA GLY A 481 -2.44 14.17 7.70
C GLY A 481 -0.93 13.89 7.72
N ARG A 482 -0.30 13.83 6.53
CA ARG A 482 1.01 14.41 6.15
C ARG A 482 1.57 13.75 4.89
N ASP A 483 2.12 14.63 4.05
CA ASP A 483 3.26 14.45 3.13
C ASP A 483 3.25 13.20 2.26
N ALA A 484 2.90 13.41 0.98
CA ALA A 484 3.30 12.57 -0.14
C ALA A 484 4.79 12.15 -0.02
N PRO A 485 5.21 11.02 -0.63
CA PRO A 485 6.62 10.66 -0.69
C PRO A 485 7.41 11.82 -1.30
N ARG A 486 8.16 12.55 -0.46
CA ARG A 486 9.10 13.59 -0.91
C ARG A 486 10.21 12.91 -1.71
N SER A 487 10.17 13.04 -3.04
CA SER A 487 11.28 12.75 -3.93
C SER A 487 11.63 13.99 -4.77
N ALA A 488 12.09 15.04 -4.09
CA ALA A 488 12.99 16.05 -4.65
C ALA A 488 13.53 16.94 -3.51
N SER A 489 14.85 17.00 -3.32
CA SER A 489 15.48 18.17 -2.71
C SER A 489 16.14 18.99 -3.83
N ALA A 490 15.61 20.19 -4.05
CA ALA A 490 16.19 21.18 -4.94
C ALA A 490 17.43 21.79 -4.27
N ALA A 491 18.57 21.68 -4.94
CA ALA A 491 19.78 22.42 -4.58
C ALA A 491 19.73 23.78 -5.30
N ALA A 492 19.58 24.86 -4.55
CA ALA A 492 19.81 26.21 -5.03
C ALA A 492 21.30 26.56 -4.87
N THR A 493 21.97 26.80 -5.99
CA THR A 493 23.35 27.23 -6.09
C THR A 493 23.47 28.72 -5.77
N VAL A 494 24.29 29.10 -4.78
CA VAL A 494 24.96 30.42 -4.75
C VAL A 494 26.38 30.21 -4.24
N GLY A 495 27.35 30.72 -4.99
CA GLY A 495 28.77 30.49 -4.77
C GLY A 495 29.51 31.55 -3.94
N ALA A 496 30.81 31.28 -3.83
CA ALA A 496 31.95 32.15 -3.57
C ALA A 496 32.53 32.24 -2.13
N THR A 497 33.66 31.53 -1.98
CA THR A 497 34.98 31.95 -1.42
C THR A 497 35.16 32.28 0.07
N ALA A 498 35.93 31.44 0.80
CA ALA A 498 37.37 31.63 1.11
C ALA A 498 37.82 30.99 2.46
N THR A 499 38.78 30.05 2.35
CA THR A 499 39.96 29.75 3.21
C THR A 499 39.85 29.38 4.71
N ALA A 500 40.20 28.09 4.95
CA ALA A 500 41.33 27.57 5.74
C ALA A 500 41.26 27.38 7.29
N ASP A 501 41.39 26.09 7.64
CA ASP A 501 42.05 25.44 8.78
C ASP A 501 41.43 25.51 10.20
N ILE A 502 40.95 24.36 10.71
CA ILE A 502 41.71 23.41 11.55
C ILE A 502 40.90 22.11 11.76
N VAL A 503 41.59 20.99 11.63
CA VAL A 503 41.14 19.60 11.77
C VAL A 503 40.87 19.25 13.24
N ALA A 504 39.63 18.83 13.57
CA ALA A 504 39.30 17.74 14.51
C ALA A 504 37.80 17.74 14.87
N ALA A 505 37.03 16.83 14.26
CA ALA A 505 35.83 16.14 14.80
C ALA A 505 34.98 15.62 13.63
N ALA A 506 35.36 14.47 13.07
CA ALA A 506 34.40 13.65 12.35
C ALA A 506 33.49 12.95 13.38
N THR A 507 32.22 12.75 13.00
CA THR A 507 31.13 12.07 13.71
C THR A 507 30.20 12.94 14.60
N SER A 508 29.29 13.67 13.96
CA SER A 508 27.85 13.61 14.31
C SER A 508 27.01 14.29 13.22
N ASN A 509 26.48 13.50 12.29
CA ASN A 509 25.36 13.94 11.46
C ASN A 509 24.09 13.83 12.32
N ASN A 510 23.69 14.90 12.99
CA ASN A 510 22.35 15.01 13.57
C ASN A 510 21.56 16.03 12.73
N PRO A 511 20.58 15.61 11.90
CA PRO A 511 19.68 16.55 11.27
C PRO A 511 18.87 17.29 12.35
N ALA A 512 18.62 18.58 12.14
CA ALA A 512 17.90 19.43 13.08
C ALA A 512 16.57 18.78 13.54
N LYS A 513 16.45 18.61 14.87
CA LYS A 513 15.42 17.80 15.53
C LYS A 513 14.05 18.48 15.52
N ASN A 514 13.02 17.65 15.33
CA ASN A 514 11.66 18.04 15.06
C ASN A 514 10.89 18.30 16.37
N VAL A 515 10.79 19.57 16.80
CA VAL A 515 10.20 20.01 18.08
C VAL A 515 8.71 19.58 18.26
N THR A 516 8.10 19.02 17.22
CA THR A 516 6.71 18.56 17.18
C THR A 516 6.51 17.05 17.39
N ALA A 517 7.56 16.22 17.52
CA ALA A 517 7.44 14.76 17.67
C ALA A 517 7.30 14.26 19.13
N ILE A 518 6.34 13.37 19.41
CA ILE A 518 6.12 12.74 20.73
C ILE A 518 7.31 11.83 21.00
N ARG A 519 8.05 12.13 22.07
CA ARG A 519 9.28 11.41 22.42
C ARG A 519 8.93 10.22 23.29
N ILE A 520 9.27 9.04 22.82
CA ILE A 520 9.03 7.79 23.52
C ILE A 520 10.38 7.18 23.85
N LEU A 521 10.61 6.84 25.12
CA LEU A 521 11.83 6.16 25.58
C LEU A 521 11.53 4.68 25.83
N PRO A 522 11.99 3.76 24.97
CA PRO A 522 12.01 2.33 25.26
C PRO A 522 13.18 2.03 26.23
N LEU A 523 12.88 1.63 27.45
CA LEU A 523 13.86 1.34 28.51
C LEU A 523 13.72 -0.13 28.95
N GLY A 524 14.76 -0.94 28.78
CA GLY A 524 14.63 -2.36 29.08
C GLY A 524 15.89 -3.20 29.00
N ASP A 525 15.69 -4.51 28.99
CA ASP A 525 16.73 -5.52 28.88
C ASP A 525 16.90 -5.99 27.42
N SER A 526 17.31 -7.26 27.24
CA SER A 526 17.46 -7.92 25.94
C SER A 526 16.20 -7.90 25.07
N ILE A 527 15.01 -7.97 25.68
CA ILE A 527 13.74 -7.94 24.95
C ILE A 527 13.51 -6.57 24.31
N THR A 528 14.01 -5.51 24.94
CA THR A 528 13.98 -4.15 24.37
C THR A 528 15.14 -3.93 23.39
N GLN A 529 16.34 -4.46 23.64
CA GLN A 529 17.47 -4.26 22.73
C GLN A 529 17.28 -5.00 21.38
N GLY A 530 17.06 -6.32 21.42
CA GLY A 530 16.99 -7.17 20.23
C GLY A 530 18.26 -7.13 19.35
N GLY A 531 18.13 -7.57 18.09
CA GLY A 531 19.18 -7.44 17.08
C GLY A 531 20.35 -8.40 17.25
N ARG A 532 20.08 -9.68 17.50
CA ARG A 532 21.09 -10.75 17.56
C ARG A 532 21.54 -11.20 16.17
N ALA A 533 22.84 -11.30 15.92
CA ALA A 533 23.38 -11.71 14.62
C ALA A 533 22.92 -13.12 14.19
N ASP A 534 22.80 -14.04 15.13
CA ASP A 534 22.35 -15.43 14.89
C ASP A 534 20.83 -15.57 14.80
N ARG A 535 20.08 -14.49 14.98
CA ARG A 535 18.61 -14.45 14.96
C ARG A 535 18.10 -13.21 14.20
N PRO A 536 18.16 -13.22 12.86
CA PRO A 536 17.81 -12.05 12.02
C PRO A 536 16.35 -11.59 12.15
N THR A 537 15.49 -12.40 12.78
CA THR A 537 14.08 -12.09 13.03
C THR A 537 13.80 -11.62 14.47
N GLU A 538 14.82 -11.44 15.32
CA GLU A 538 14.72 -10.86 16.68
C GLU A 538 14.72 -9.32 16.60
N LEU A 539 13.68 -8.74 16.00
CA LEU A 539 13.55 -7.30 15.74
C LEU A 539 13.01 -6.49 16.92
N THR A 540 12.92 -7.07 18.13
CA THR A 540 12.28 -6.49 19.34
C THR A 540 10.82 -6.04 19.12
N TYR A 541 10.08 -5.75 20.19
CA TYR A 541 8.73 -5.17 20.08
C TYR A 541 8.76 -3.75 19.52
N ARG A 542 9.89 -3.04 19.65
CA ARG A 542 10.03 -1.65 19.18
C ARG A 542 9.78 -1.54 17.69
N TYR A 543 10.23 -2.52 16.91
CA TYR A 543 10.06 -2.54 15.46
C TYR A 543 8.58 -2.51 15.03
N PRO A 544 7.74 -3.52 15.35
CA PRO A 544 6.32 -3.47 15.02
C PRO A 544 5.60 -2.31 15.71
N LEU A 545 6.02 -1.89 16.90
CA LEU A 545 5.41 -0.76 17.61
C LEU A 545 5.64 0.58 16.92
N TYR A 546 6.88 0.90 16.51
CA TYR A 546 7.23 2.13 15.80
C TYR A 546 6.37 2.31 14.56
N TYR A 547 6.25 1.22 13.81
CA TYR A 547 5.47 1.17 12.60
C TYR A 547 3.97 1.27 12.84
N LYS A 548 3.44 0.61 13.88
CA LYS A 548 2.05 0.78 14.31
C LYS A 548 1.74 2.23 14.73
N LEU A 549 2.67 2.90 15.40
CA LEU A 549 2.56 4.32 15.76
C LEU A 549 2.52 5.23 14.52
N LYS A 550 3.38 4.98 13.54
CA LYS A 550 3.38 5.72 12.27
C LYS A 550 2.10 5.46 11.48
N ASP A 551 1.65 4.21 11.38
CA ASP A 551 0.40 3.84 10.68
C ASP A 551 -0.84 4.50 11.30
N ALA A 552 -0.84 4.67 12.63
CA ALA A 552 -1.87 5.41 13.35
C ALA A 552 -1.76 6.94 13.23
N GLY A 553 -0.79 7.45 12.47
CA GLY A 553 -0.61 8.88 12.21
C GLY A 553 -0.07 9.66 13.41
N TYR A 554 0.70 9.02 14.30
CA TYR A 554 1.42 9.71 15.35
C TYR A 554 2.82 10.13 14.86
N ASN A 555 3.15 11.41 15.02
CA ASN A 555 4.50 11.90 14.83
C ASN A 555 5.33 11.55 16.07
N VAL A 556 5.96 10.38 16.07
CA VAL A 556 6.79 9.87 17.17
C VAL A 556 8.28 9.91 16.84
N ASP A 557 9.08 10.04 17.90
CA ASP A 557 10.54 9.98 17.94
C ASP A 557 10.91 9.00 19.06
N PHE A 558 11.52 7.87 18.74
CA PHE A 558 12.15 7.06 19.78
C PHE A 558 13.41 7.78 20.23
N ILE A 559 13.67 7.77 21.53
CA ILE A 559 14.84 8.41 22.10
C ILE A 559 15.59 7.44 23.01
N GLY A 560 16.89 7.66 23.10
CA GLY A 560 17.81 6.88 23.92
C GLY A 560 19.25 7.19 23.54
N SER A 561 20.19 6.76 24.36
CA SER A 561 21.63 6.88 24.10
C SER A 561 22.13 5.77 23.17
N MET A 562 21.37 4.67 23.04
CA MET A 562 21.68 3.57 22.12
C MET A 562 20.89 3.69 20.83
N ASN A 563 21.52 3.29 19.72
CA ASN A 563 20.88 3.21 18.40
C ASN A 563 21.26 1.94 17.63
N LYS A 564 21.63 0.87 18.35
CA LYS A 564 22.09 -0.40 17.78
C LYS A 564 21.54 -1.60 18.56
N GLY A 565 21.26 -2.66 17.82
CA GLY A 565 20.99 -3.98 18.40
C GLY A 565 22.22 -4.59 19.06
N LEU A 566 22.08 -5.81 19.60
CA LEU A 566 23.19 -6.52 20.24
C LEU A 566 24.37 -6.72 19.28
N ALA A 567 24.08 -7.12 18.03
CA ALA A 567 25.04 -7.10 16.95
C ALA A 567 25.08 -5.70 16.33
N GLY A 568 26.24 -5.04 16.41
CA GLY A 568 26.39 -3.65 15.98
C GLY A 568 26.23 -3.42 14.47
N ASP A 569 26.27 -4.49 13.68
CA ASP A 569 26.06 -4.57 12.24
C ASP A 569 24.70 -5.19 11.86
N PHE A 570 23.81 -5.41 12.84
CA PHE A 570 22.48 -5.94 12.59
C PHE A 570 21.70 -5.03 11.64
N VAL A 571 21.22 -5.61 10.53
CA VAL A 571 20.48 -4.87 9.51
C VAL A 571 19.00 -4.84 9.86
N TRP A 572 18.52 -3.68 10.28
CA TRP A 572 17.11 -3.45 10.56
C TRP A 572 16.33 -3.20 9.27
N PRO A 573 15.30 -4.00 8.95
CA PRO A 573 14.57 -3.84 7.70
C PRO A 573 13.76 -2.53 7.68
N ALA A 574 13.90 -1.70 6.65
CA ALA A 574 12.97 -0.60 6.43
C ALA A 574 11.61 -1.15 6.00
N ARG A 575 10.50 -0.58 6.49
CA ARG A 575 9.15 -0.94 6.04
C ARG A 575 8.61 0.18 5.17
N ASN A 576 8.25 -0.14 3.93
CA ASN A 576 7.73 0.84 2.96
C ASN A 576 8.68 2.03 2.70
N GLY A 577 10.00 1.79 2.74
CA GLY A 577 11.01 2.84 2.57
C GLY A 577 11.14 3.80 3.75
N VAL A 578 10.37 3.61 4.83
CA VAL A 578 10.52 4.32 6.10
C VAL A 578 11.54 3.54 6.93
N PRO A 579 12.68 4.14 7.30
CA PRO A 579 13.63 3.50 8.20
C PRO A 579 13.02 3.31 9.59
N PHE A 580 13.39 2.20 10.24
CA PHE A 580 13.07 1.97 11.65
C PHE A 580 13.89 2.94 12.51
N ASP A 581 13.23 3.59 13.46
CA ASP A 581 13.89 4.43 14.44
C ASP A 581 14.60 3.56 15.48
N LEU A 582 15.93 3.66 15.51
CA LEU A 582 16.78 2.73 16.23
C LEU A 582 16.97 3.11 17.69
N ASP A 583 16.59 4.32 18.10
CA ASP A 583 16.96 4.86 19.40
C ASP A 583 16.26 4.11 20.57
N HIS A 584 17.01 3.79 21.63
CA HIS A 584 16.52 3.07 22.82
C HIS A 584 17.46 3.10 24.03
N GLU A 585 16.99 2.51 25.13
CA GLU A 585 17.75 2.10 26.32
C GLU A 585 17.48 0.62 26.69
N GLY A 586 17.41 -0.25 25.69
CA GLY A 586 17.50 -1.71 25.85
C GLY A 586 18.95 -2.19 26.02
N HIS A 587 19.24 -2.90 27.12
CA HIS A 587 20.58 -3.44 27.42
C HIS A 587 20.53 -4.96 27.68
N TYR A 588 21.11 -5.75 26.78
CA TYR A 588 21.03 -7.21 26.78
C TYR A 588 21.66 -7.79 28.04
N GLY A 589 20.92 -8.64 28.74
CA GLY A 589 21.38 -9.31 29.97
C GLY A 589 21.39 -8.42 31.23
N TRP A 590 20.98 -7.15 31.15
CA TRP A 590 21.00 -6.26 32.31
C TRP A 590 19.83 -6.51 33.26
N LYS A 591 20.12 -6.42 34.55
CA LYS A 591 19.15 -6.36 35.64
C LYS A 591 18.59 -4.96 35.82
N THR A 592 17.45 -4.87 36.50
CA THR A 592 16.71 -3.61 36.71
C THR A 592 17.57 -2.55 37.41
N ALA A 593 18.35 -2.93 38.43
CA ALA A 593 19.24 -2.01 39.14
C ALA A 593 20.36 -1.44 38.27
N GLN A 594 20.91 -2.24 37.34
CA GLN A 594 21.98 -1.78 36.45
C GLN A 594 21.46 -0.68 35.52
N ALA A 595 20.26 -0.85 34.95
CA ALA A 595 19.65 0.20 34.14
C ALA A 595 19.37 1.47 34.95
N ARG A 596 18.89 1.33 36.20
CA ARG A 596 18.66 2.45 37.12
C ARG A 596 19.94 3.24 37.39
N ASP A 597 21.06 2.56 37.64
CA ASP A 597 22.33 3.19 38.00
C ASP A 597 22.87 4.10 36.89
N HIS A 598 22.59 3.78 35.63
CA HIS A 598 23.07 4.54 34.47
C HIS A 598 22.04 5.54 33.90
N LEU A 599 20.76 5.43 34.25
CA LEU A 599 19.69 6.24 33.65
C LEU A 599 19.96 7.77 33.73
N ARG A 600 20.54 8.26 34.84
CA ARG A 600 20.87 9.68 35.00
C ARG A 600 21.93 10.16 34.02
N GLU A 601 22.87 9.31 33.64
CA GLU A 601 23.90 9.61 32.65
C GLU A 601 23.30 9.61 31.25
N TRP A 602 22.55 8.57 30.90
CA TRP A 602 21.89 8.44 29.59
C TRP A 602 20.97 9.62 29.30
N MET A 603 20.16 10.05 30.28
CA MET A 603 19.27 11.21 30.13
C MET A 603 19.98 12.52 29.79
N GLN A 604 21.29 12.66 30.03
CA GLN A 604 22.06 13.84 29.64
C GLN A 604 22.33 13.88 28.13
N THR A 605 22.28 12.72 27.47
CA THR A 605 22.49 12.59 26.02
C THR A 605 21.21 12.81 25.21
N TYR A 606 20.04 12.72 25.88
CA TYR A 606 18.76 12.85 25.19
C TYR A 606 18.57 14.28 24.69
N PRO A 607 17.95 14.46 23.51
CA PRO A 607 17.67 15.80 23.01
C PRO A 607 16.80 16.63 23.95
N ALA A 608 15.88 15.97 24.64
CA ALA A 608 15.03 16.52 25.69
C ALA A 608 14.31 15.37 26.42
N PRO A 609 13.66 15.63 27.58
CA PRO A 609 13.02 14.59 28.39
C PRO A 609 11.92 13.80 27.65
N PRO A 610 11.71 12.50 27.91
CA PRO A 610 10.66 11.71 27.28
C PRO A 610 9.26 12.20 27.66
N ASP A 611 8.30 12.06 26.74
CA ASP A 611 6.87 12.26 27.01
C ASP A 611 6.21 10.96 27.49
N ILE A 612 6.61 9.83 26.91
CA ILE A 612 6.18 8.49 27.29
C ILE A 612 7.43 7.61 27.51
N VAL A 613 7.41 6.77 28.54
CA VAL A 613 8.47 5.79 28.81
C VAL A 613 7.86 4.39 28.83
N LEU A 614 8.47 3.46 28.10
CA LEU A 614 8.11 2.04 28.09
C LEU A 614 9.17 1.29 28.89
N ILE A 615 8.85 0.88 30.10
CA ILE A 615 9.78 0.15 30.97
C ILE A 615 9.48 -1.35 30.87
N HIS A 616 10.44 -2.13 30.37
CA HIS A 616 10.37 -3.60 30.36
C HIS A 616 11.66 -4.18 30.97
N LEU A 617 11.68 -4.30 32.29
CA LEU A 617 12.82 -4.76 33.11
C LEU A 617 12.34 -5.76 34.17
N GLY A 618 13.25 -6.62 34.61
CA GLY A 618 12.99 -7.65 35.63
C GLY A 618 13.20 -9.08 35.13
N THR A 619 13.36 -9.29 33.82
CA THR A 619 13.58 -10.63 33.23
C THR A 619 14.82 -11.30 33.81
N ASN A 620 15.91 -10.54 33.94
CA ASN A 620 17.20 -11.02 34.45
C ASN A 620 17.26 -11.04 35.99
N ASP A 621 16.26 -10.49 36.66
CA ASP A 621 16.15 -10.41 38.12
C ASP A 621 15.37 -11.61 38.72
N GLN A 622 14.86 -12.52 37.89
CA GLN A 622 14.01 -13.64 38.33
C GLN A 622 14.68 -14.62 39.31
N GLY A 623 16.01 -14.59 39.42
CA GLY A 623 16.78 -15.38 40.41
C GLY A 623 16.98 -14.70 41.76
N GLU A 624 16.50 -13.47 41.93
CA GLU A 624 16.68 -12.70 43.17
C GLU A 624 15.77 -13.19 44.30
N LYS A 625 16.25 -13.04 45.54
CA LYS A 625 15.48 -13.46 46.74
C LYS A 625 14.48 -12.41 47.20
N ASP A 626 14.73 -11.14 46.89
CA ASP A 626 13.89 -10.01 47.27
C ASP A 626 13.62 -9.15 46.03
N PHE A 627 12.49 -9.41 45.38
CA PHE A 627 12.05 -8.63 44.22
C PHE A 627 11.69 -7.18 44.57
N GLY A 628 11.36 -6.91 45.84
CA GLY A 628 11.12 -5.56 46.32
C GLY A 628 12.38 -4.70 46.21
N GLN A 629 13.51 -5.22 46.68
CA GLN A 629 14.81 -4.56 46.58
C GLN A 629 15.40 -4.61 45.17
N ALA A 630 15.31 -5.76 44.49
CA ALA A 630 15.99 -5.94 43.20
C ALA A 630 15.26 -5.29 42.01
N ILE A 631 13.92 -5.23 42.05
CA ILE A 631 13.10 -4.76 40.91
C ILE A 631 12.33 -3.51 41.30
N ILE A 632 11.51 -3.59 42.35
CA ILE A 632 10.54 -2.53 42.66
C ILE A 632 11.22 -1.24 43.10
N GLN A 633 12.22 -1.30 43.98
CA GLN A 633 12.93 -0.10 44.42
C GLN A 633 13.66 0.60 43.26
N PRO A 634 14.42 -0.11 42.40
CA PRO A 634 14.98 0.50 41.19
C PRO A 634 13.94 1.09 40.23
N LEU A 635 12.79 0.42 40.01
CA LEU A 635 11.69 0.98 39.21
C LEU A 635 11.16 2.29 39.81
N LYS A 636 10.97 2.35 41.13
CA LYS A 636 10.55 3.59 41.83
C LYS A 636 11.58 4.71 41.63
N ASP A 637 12.86 4.40 41.78
CA ASP A 637 13.94 5.37 41.61
C ASP A 637 13.96 5.91 40.17
N MET A 638 13.88 5.05 39.15
CA MET A 638 13.84 5.45 37.74
C MET A 638 12.64 6.36 37.44
N ILE A 639 11.44 6.02 37.94
CA ILE A 639 10.25 6.85 37.78
C ILE A 639 10.47 8.23 38.44
N GLY A 640 11.10 8.28 39.61
CA GLY A 640 11.48 9.53 40.26
C GLY A 640 12.41 10.37 39.39
N MET A 641 13.49 9.77 38.88
CA MET A 641 14.46 10.44 37.99
C MET A 641 13.81 11.00 36.72
N LEU A 642 12.89 10.24 36.11
CA LEU A 642 12.16 10.66 34.91
C LEU A 642 11.24 11.85 35.21
N ARG A 643 10.55 11.84 36.35
CA ARG A 643 9.66 12.93 36.80
C ARG A 643 10.41 14.21 37.14
N GLU A 644 11.63 14.11 37.66
CA GLU A 644 12.51 15.27 37.86
C GLU A 644 12.79 16.01 36.55
N LYS A 645 12.86 15.29 35.42
CA LYS A 645 13.10 15.86 34.09
C LYS A 645 11.82 16.26 33.36
N ASN A 646 10.76 15.47 33.49
CA ASN A 646 9.43 15.79 32.97
C ASN A 646 8.36 15.40 34.00
N PRO A 647 7.81 16.37 34.76
CA PRO A 647 6.78 16.09 35.77
C PRO A 647 5.46 15.59 35.17
N HIS A 648 5.29 15.62 33.84
CA HIS A 648 4.13 15.12 33.11
C HIS A 648 4.39 13.81 32.35
N VAL A 649 5.55 13.17 32.57
CA VAL A 649 5.90 11.93 31.86
C VAL A 649 4.87 10.84 32.14
N VAL A 650 4.44 10.16 31.08
CA VAL A 650 3.61 8.95 31.18
C VAL A 650 4.55 7.75 31.26
N VAL A 651 4.40 6.92 32.29
CA VAL A 651 5.21 5.72 32.46
C VAL A 651 4.34 4.50 32.27
N LEU A 652 4.68 3.67 31.28
CA LEU A 652 4.07 2.38 31.06
C LEU A 652 5.05 1.29 31.48
N VAL A 653 4.67 0.44 32.43
CA VAL A 653 5.51 -0.63 32.99
C VAL A 653 5.00 -1.99 32.50
N GLY A 654 5.78 -2.66 31.66
CA GLY A 654 5.45 -3.96 31.11
C GLY A 654 5.68 -5.08 32.12
N HIS A 655 4.69 -5.93 32.31
CA HIS A 655 4.88 -7.18 33.04
C HIS A 655 5.73 -8.16 32.22
N LEU A 656 6.49 -8.99 32.93
CA LEU A 656 7.34 -10.01 32.30
C LEU A 656 6.50 -11.02 31.49
N ASN A 657 7.08 -11.48 30.38
CA ASN A 657 6.50 -12.42 29.42
C ASN A 657 6.52 -13.88 29.90
N PHE A 658 6.15 -14.14 31.16
CA PHE A 658 6.16 -15.48 31.76
C PHE A 658 4.89 -15.70 32.56
N ASN A 659 4.24 -16.85 32.37
CA ASN A 659 3.01 -17.28 33.04
C ASN A 659 3.25 -18.01 34.36
N GLY A 660 4.47 -18.49 34.61
CA GLY A 660 4.86 -19.18 35.84
C GLY A 660 6.04 -18.52 36.57
N GLY A 661 6.60 -19.26 37.53
CA GLY A 661 7.85 -18.91 38.19
C GLY A 661 7.83 -17.59 38.98
N ALA A 662 8.98 -16.91 39.01
CA ALA A 662 9.17 -15.66 39.73
C ALA A 662 8.22 -14.54 39.24
N ALA A 663 7.82 -14.56 37.96
CA ALA A 663 6.91 -13.57 37.41
C ALA A 663 5.56 -13.51 38.17
N LEU A 664 5.06 -14.64 38.68
CA LEU A 664 3.85 -14.65 39.51
C LEU A 664 3.99 -13.86 40.82
N GLN A 665 5.20 -13.83 41.38
CA GLN A 665 5.51 -13.08 42.61
C GLN A 665 5.79 -11.60 42.32
N ILE A 666 6.38 -11.30 41.17
CA ILE A 666 6.73 -9.94 40.74
C ILE A 666 5.48 -9.14 40.35
N ARG A 667 4.53 -9.76 39.63
CA ARG A 667 3.29 -9.09 39.14
C ARG A 667 2.54 -8.28 40.20
N PRO A 668 2.13 -8.83 41.36
CA PRO A 668 1.38 -8.06 42.35
C PRO A 668 2.19 -6.88 42.92
N LEU A 669 3.52 -7.00 42.97
CA LEU A 669 4.39 -5.92 43.44
C LEU A 669 4.45 -4.77 42.42
N VAL A 670 4.53 -5.09 41.12
CA VAL A 670 4.50 -4.10 40.03
C VAL A 670 3.14 -3.40 39.96
N GLU A 671 2.04 -4.14 40.12
CA GLU A 671 0.69 -3.58 40.19
C GLU A 671 0.54 -2.60 41.36
N GLN A 672 0.98 -3.02 42.56
CA GLN A 672 0.91 -2.17 43.75
C GLN A 672 1.80 -0.91 43.59
N MET A 673 3.03 -1.07 43.06
CA MET A 673 3.91 0.06 42.79
C MET A 673 3.30 1.06 41.80
N ALA A 674 2.73 0.57 40.70
CA ALA A 674 2.10 1.44 39.71
C ALA A 674 0.93 2.20 40.33
N LYS A 675 0.09 1.52 41.13
CA LYS A 675 -1.01 2.15 41.87
C LYS A 675 -0.51 3.22 42.85
N ASP A 676 0.54 2.93 43.60
CA ASP A 676 1.11 3.86 44.60
C ASP A 676 1.72 5.10 43.96
N LEU A 677 2.33 4.95 42.78
CA LEU A 677 3.05 6.02 42.11
C LEU A 677 2.21 6.79 41.09
N SER A 678 1.12 6.23 40.58
CA SER A 678 0.33 6.86 39.52
C SER A 678 -0.37 8.13 40.01
N THR A 679 -0.31 9.19 39.20
CA THR A 679 -0.99 10.46 39.45
C THR A 679 -1.68 10.93 38.18
N VAL A 680 -2.61 11.88 38.29
CA VAL A 680 -3.25 12.50 37.12
C VAL A 680 -2.22 13.21 36.23
N GLN A 681 -1.21 13.85 36.84
CA GLN A 681 -0.19 14.62 36.13
C GLN A 681 0.83 13.72 35.42
N SER A 682 1.30 12.67 36.09
CA SER A 682 2.22 11.66 35.58
C SER A 682 1.66 10.26 35.86
N PRO A 683 0.86 9.71 34.93
CA PRO A 683 0.31 8.36 35.06
C PRO A 683 1.40 7.30 35.07
N VAL A 684 1.22 6.29 35.93
CA VAL A 684 1.96 5.02 35.88
C VAL A 684 0.96 3.91 35.61
N VAL A 685 1.13 3.20 34.50
CA VAL A 685 0.19 2.18 34.03
C VAL A 685 0.93 0.89 33.74
N THR A 686 0.38 -0.23 34.17
CA THR A 686 0.93 -1.55 33.89
C THR A 686 0.44 -2.10 32.55
N VAL A 687 1.31 -2.78 31.80
CA VAL A 687 0.98 -3.42 30.52
C VAL A 687 1.15 -4.93 30.64
N HIS A 688 0.05 -5.67 30.42
CA HIS A 688 -0.06 -7.07 30.79
C HIS A 688 0.41 -8.01 29.67
N HIS A 689 1.72 -8.03 29.37
CA HIS A 689 2.25 -8.82 28.25
C HIS A 689 2.02 -10.33 28.37
N TYR A 690 2.00 -10.86 29.59
CA TYR A 690 1.75 -12.28 29.86
C TYR A 690 0.36 -12.79 29.41
N GLN A 691 -0.65 -11.91 29.30
CA GLN A 691 -2.00 -12.36 28.93
C GLN A 691 -2.05 -12.75 27.45
N GLY A 692 -2.39 -14.00 27.16
CA GLY A 692 -2.36 -14.55 25.80
C GLY A 692 -0.94 -14.85 25.31
N TRP A 693 0.04 -14.88 26.21
CA TRP A 693 1.42 -15.23 25.92
C TRP A 693 1.65 -16.74 25.98
N HIS A 694 2.34 -17.28 24.98
CA HIS A 694 2.71 -18.67 24.87
C HIS A 694 4.23 -18.82 24.90
N GLU A 695 4.79 -19.11 26.08
CA GLU A 695 6.24 -19.07 26.35
C GLU A 695 7.03 -20.32 25.95
N LYS A 696 6.40 -21.34 25.33
CA LYS A 696 7.05 -22.62 25.07
C LYS A 696 7.61 -22.66 23.64
N PRO A 697 8.94 -22.51 23.42
CA PRO A 697 9.52 -22.35 22.09
C PRO A 697 9.27 -23.53 21.15
N ASP A 698 9.13 -24.73 21.70
CA ASP A 698 8.95 -25.96 20.92
C ASP A 698 7.48 -26.26 20.57
N GLU A 699 6.53 -25.48 21.07
CA GLU A 699 5.10 -25.66 20.80
C GLU A 699 4.62 -24.76 19.65
N ALA A 700 3.67 -25.27 18.85
CA ALA A 700 3.07 -24.49 17.77
C ALA A 700 2.36 -23.25 18.32
N GLY A 701 2.59 -22.09 17.69
CA GLY A 701 2.07 -20.81 18.15
C GLY A 701 2.81 -20.24 19.37
N SER A 702 4.04 -20.68 19.63
CA SER A 702 4.94 -20.04 20.59
C SER A 702 5.12 -18.56 20.25
N ASP A 703 5.26 -17.73 21.28
CA ASP A 703 5.59 -16.31 21.18
C ASP A 703 7.09 -16.03 21.42
N THR A 704 7.90 -17.06 21.69
CA THR A 704 9.31 -16.91 22.04
C THR A 704 10.23 -17.84 21.26
N PHE A 705 11.47 -17.40 21.06
CA PHE A 705 12.56 -18.22 20.52
C PHE A 705 13.13 -19.18 21.57
N ASP A 706 13.19 -18.78 22.83
CA ASP A 706 14.03 -19.44 23.85
C ASP A 706 13.53 -19.23 25.28
N TRP A 707 12.21 -19.32 25.46
CA TRP A 707 11.49 -19.07 26.73
C TRP A 707 11.48 -17.63 27.22
N ALA A 708 12.34 -16.75 26.68
CA ALA A 708 12.43 -15.35 27.09
C ALA A 708 12.27 -14.37 25.92
N HIS A 709 13.04 -14.54 24.83
CA HIS A 709 13.10 -13.56 23.76
C HIS A 709 11.93 -13.73 22.80
N PRO A 710 11.18 -12.67 22.49
CA PRO A 710 9.99 -12.77 21.67
C PRO A 710 10.36 -13.10 20.22
N ASN A 711 9.69 -14.10 19.64
CA ASN A 711 9.75 -14.34 18.20
C ASN A 711 8.88 -13.31 17.44
N PRO A 712 8.81 -13.31 16.10
CA PRO A 712 8.02 -12.30 15.38
C PRO A 712 6.56 -12.18 15.84
N GLN A 713 5.93 -13.30 16.20
CA GLN A 713 4.57 -13.31 16.75
C GLN A 713 4.52 -12.64 18.13
N GLY A 714 5.44 -13.00 19.03
CA GLY A 714 5.52 -12.38 20.35
C GLY A 714 5.86 -10.89 20.29
N GLN A 715 6.74 -10.48 19.38
CA GLN A 715 7.11 -9.07 19.16
C GLN A 715 5.88 -8.25 18.75
N GLN A 716 5.04 -8.81 17.88
CA GLN A 716 3.77 -8.21 17.45
C GLN A 716 2.77 -8.10 18.63
N LYS A 717 2.58 -9.17 19.41
CA LYS A 717 1.69 -9.15 20.60
C LYS A 717 2.12 -8.11 21.63
N MET A 718 3.43 -8.00 21.87
CA MET A 718 3.97 -6.98 22.77
C MET A 718 3.70 -5.57 22.22
N ALA A 719 3.96 -5.33 20.95
CA ALA A 719 3.70 -4.04 20.30
C ALA A 719 2.22 -3.64 20.36
N GLU A 720 1.30 -4.58 20.17
CA GLU A 720 -0.14 -4.33 20.28
C GLU A 720 -0.56 -3.90 21.68
N LYS A 721 -0.08 -4.60 22.72
CA LYS A 721 -0.38 -4.23 24.11
C LYS A 721 0.24 -2.89 24.51
N TRP A 722 1.48 -2.63 24.07
CA TRP A 722 2.10 -1.33 24.26
C TRP A 722 1.28 -0.22 23.60
N PHE A 723 0.92 -0.40 22.33
CA PHE A 723 0.14 0.56 21.56
C PHE A 723 -1.22 0.85 22.21
N ALA A 724 -1.96 -0.19 22.61
CA ALA A 724 -3.24 -0.04 23.27
C ALA A 724 -3.13 0.74 24.59
N ALA A 725 -2.08 0.49 25.39
CA ALA A 725 -1.86 1.20 26.65
C ALA A 725 -1.44 2.66 26.45
N MET A 726 -0.70 2.98 25.38
CA MET A 726 -0.26 4.36 25.12
C MET A 726 -1.30 5.23 24.41
N GLN A 727 -2.23 4.62 23.67
CA GLN A 727 -3.14 5.34 22.76
C GLN A 727 -3.87 6.54 23.40
N PRO A 728 -4.49 6.42 24.61
CA PRO A 728 -5.16 7.56 25.24
C PRO A 728 -4.21 8.75 25.51
N TYR A 729 -2.94 8.46 25.80
CA TYR A 729 -1.93 9.49 26.08
C TYR A 729 -1.35 10.09 24.80
N LEU A 730 -1.20 9.28 23.76
CA LEU A 730 -0.78 9.76 22.44
C LEU A 730 -1.79 10.74 21.85
N ASP A 731 -3.08 10.44 21.97
CA ASP A 731 -4.15 11.32 21.49
C ASP A 731 -4.14 12.66 22.22
N ARG A 732 -3.99 12.63 23.55
CA ARG A 732 -3.84 13.84 24.37
C ARG A 732 -2.62 14.66 23.94
N LEU A 733 -1.44 14.04 23.87
CA LEU A 733 -0.19 14.72 23.51
C LEU A 733 -0.22 15.29 22.09
N LYS A 734 -0.82 14.55 21.15
CA LYS A 734 -1.04 15.00 19.77
C LYS A 734 -1.92 16.25 19.74
N ALA A 735 -3.02 16.26 20.48
CA ALA A 735 -3.90 17.43 20.58
C ALA A 735 -3.18 18.63 21.23
N GLU A 736 -2.47 18.42 22.34
CA GLU A 736 -1.69 19.48 23.02
C GLU A 736 -0.62 20.10 22.12
N ARG A 737 0.01 19.31 21.25
CA ARG A 737 1.04 19.77 20.31
C ARG A 737 0.46 20.43 19.06
N ALA A 738 -0.76 20.08 18.66
CA ALA A 738 -1.46 20.75 17.56
C ALA A 738 -2.01 22.14 17.98
N ALA A 739 -2.21 22.36 19.28
CA ALA A 739 -2.68 23.61 19.84
C ALA A 739 -1.56 24.65 20.14
N ARG A 740 -0.29 24.24 19.99
CA ARG A 740 0.90 25.11 20.12
C ARG A 740 1.42 25.44 18.75
#